data_AF-A0AA43U9M9-F1
#
_entry.id   AF-A0AA43U9M9-F1
#
_cell.length_a   1.000
_cell.length_b   1.000
_cell.length_c   1.000
_cell.angle_alpha   90.00
_cell.angle_beta   90.00
_cell.angle_gamma   90.00
#
_symmetry.space_group_name_H-M   'P 1'
#
loop_
_entity.id
_entity.type
_entity.pdbx_description
1 polymer ?
#
loop_
_entity_poly.entity_id
_entity_poly.type
_entity_poly.pdbx_seq_one_letter_code
_entity_poly.pdbx_strand_id
1 'polypeptide(L)'
;NRLEQERTIFSNDQRNLIVNFAYKLDDREATKKLAENLAESILDGNREAVLKLIGEAEKQIDSLPDSMIGLSELHEAGFYSESMLPLTRERAVELNHEGVTVYGLTGAVGVQEQSQRVMDLELDILQHDGLFGVTKFEWENYRRSQETVMTPEEKAKIKETLLLESDGNRYGIYQINSGQEERGYQFLSLEAVKEMGFNVDGKDYQMAYSERLRDATTLDNLFERFNIERPHDFTGHSMSVSDVIIMNRGGRLTAYYVDSFGFTELPDFVAQRVEMLNANPVKAYPEVYMGTLEKAMQERNVDAYLDSRKLNIDCKNAIEQAITENFDGMSLNPDTATGVIEKYGEKRVAFVLANTLKQLSYDGRFSDGNKRWADGIDIPENISRGMDLNRDYVVSSHPAVLNGFIDMARNEIHIRKLEEVLGVKNQYITENTRGYEVDGHTGTWYAVDMKTYHGERFFQMRSEEYGQEVADIIVSENGTLVAEDIWHGFDEGAREAISEYLEENGATVYDLMNLPGQATVILANGTVMKIMEQQPISTDTWEPTLTGQNLRGEEQKFSFFEIHKVRENNGIDLKMPENHYIDQYYVIEDLAAKGGMKIERYKDFGAALGAYYSLPNHKMKALGIENTAPLQGCLDFIQCKNGVDTLIYDCQKVEGWLNPQIYNTFKDIGNSLAGHDTEIAYQIGEQYFTIQTVEDGYDYTFYDKDYLELDGGVYDDPTISIIEAMENILEEKGLSIEDASVMDYEALELQAEHAEKEHIVQTLLKQNCPESIFEGYDREVAMKTYEGITVQFTEAKTYLTVQPTEEGYAYIFYDSDLYEVGCGEHDYLDDSIQEATYEIL
;
A
#
# COMPACT_ATOMS: atom_id res chain seq x y z
N ASN A 1 -32.42 -8.28 0.94
CA ASN A 1 -33.37 -9.16 1.65
C ASN A 1 -32.74 -10.35 2.35
N ARG A 2 -32.14 -11.35 1.68
CA ARG A 2 -31.50 -12.49 2.39
C ARG A 2 -30.33 -12.07 3.29
N LEU A 3 -29.51 -11.12 2.85
CA LEU A 3 -28.37 -10.59 3.63
C LEU A 3 -28.81 -9.74 4.86
N GLU A 4 -30.06 -9.28 4.93
CA GLU A 4 -30.56 -8.42 6.03
C GLU A 4 -31.58 -9.13 6.93
N GLN A 5 -31.73 -10.46 6.81
CA GLN A 5 -32.80 -11.21 7.48
C GLN A 5 -32.73 -11.20 9.02
N GLU A 6 -31.59 -10.85 9.61
CA GLU A 6 -31.36 -10.85 11.08
C GLU A 6 -30.84 -9.51 11.64
N ARG A 7 -30.34 -8.61 10.78
CA ARG A 7 -29.82 -7.29 11.15
C ARG A 7 -29.90 -6.34 9.95
N THR A 8 -30.19 -5.06 10.20
CA THR A 8 -30.06 -4.00 9.18
C THR A 8 -28.57 -3.71 8.97
N ILE A 9 -28.04 -4.12 7.81
CA ILE A 9 -26.62 -3.92 7.46
C ILE A 9 -26.45 -2.65 6.64
N PHE A 10 -27.32 -2.40 5.66
CA PHE A 10 -27.18 -1.27 4.74
C PHE A 10 -27.94 -0.02 5.21
N SER A 11 -27.39 1.15 4.88
CA SER A 11 -28.13 2.41 4.92
C SER A 11 -29.18 2.46 3.79
N ASN A 12 -30.12 3.40 3.87
CA ASN A 12 -31.12 3.58 2.81
C ASN A 12 -30.47 3.94 1.46
N ASP A 13 -29.41 4.75 1.48
CA ASP A 13 -28.69 5.16 0.27
C ASP A 13 -27.96 3.98 -0.37
N GLN A 14 -27.34 3.11 0.45
CA GLN A 14 -26.70 1.87 -0.02
C GLN A 14 -27.71 0.87 -0.61
N ARG A 15 -28.89 0.73 0.01
CA ARG A 15 -29.98 -0.10 -0.57
C ARG A 15 -30.45 0.46 -1.90
N ASN A 16 -30.64 1.77 -1.99
CA ASN A 16 -31.05 2.44 -3.21
C ASN A 16 -29.99 2.26 -4.31
N LEU A 17 -28.71 2.38 -3.97
CA LEU A 17 -27.60 2.11 -4.90
C LEU A 17 -27.63 0.67 -5.41
N ILE A 18 -27.74 -0.34 -4.54
CA ILE A 18 -27.77 -1.75 -4.94
C ILE A 18 -28.97 -2.04 -5.85
N VAL A 19 -30.15 -1.49 -5.53
CA VAL A 19 -31.36 -1.66 -6.34
C VAL A 19 -31.23 -0.96 -7.69
N ASN A 20 -30.71 0.27 -7.69
CA ASN A 20 -30.49 1.03 -8.91
C ASN A 20 -29.44 0.33 -9.80
N PHE A 21 -28.34 -0.15 -9.22
CA PHE A 21 -27.30 -0.92 -9.91
C PHE A 21 -27.89 -2.18 -10.57
N ALA A 22 -28.73 -2.93 -9.84
CA ALA A 22 -29.40 -4.11 -10.36
C ALA A 22 -30.30 -3.78 -11.56
N TYR A 23 -31.09 -2.71 -11.46
CA TYR A 23 -32.01 -2.27 -12.50
C TYR A 23 -31.28 -1.70 -13.73
N LYS A 24 -30.18 -0.98 -13.50
CA LYS A 24 -29.41 -0.33 -14.56
C LYS A 24 -28.59 -1.32 -15.37
N LEU A 25 -27.98 -2.31 -14.72
CA LEU A 25 -27.08 -3.24 -15.38
C LEU A 25 -27.70 -4.60 -15.71
N ASP A 26 -28.83 -4.96 -15.07
CA ASP A 26 -29.49 -6.27 -15.18
C ASP A 26 -28.56 -7.49 -14.99
N ASP A 27 -27.43 -7.28 -14.30
CA ASP A 27 -26.45 -8.34 -13.98
C ASP A 27 -26.65 -8.80 -12.54
N ARG A 28 -27.26 -9.98 -12.41
CA ARG A 28 -27.55 -10.60 -11.12
C ARG A 28 -26.28 -10.96 -10.33
N GLU A 29 -25.22 -11.39 -11.00
CA GLU A 29 -24.00 -11.84 -10.31
C GLU A 29 -23.17 -10.65 -9.85
N ALA A 30 -23.02 -9.63 -10.70
CA ALA A 30 -22.36 -8.38 -10.31
C ALA A 30 -23.10 -7.68 -9.17
N THR A 31 -24.43 -7.62 -9.23
CA THR A 31 -25.26 -7.05 -8.15
C THR A 31 -25.07 -7.80 -6.83
N LYS A 32 -25.00 -9.14 -6.91
CA LYS A 32 -24.80 -9.98 -5.73
C LYS A 32 -23.42 -9.73 -5.12
N LYS A 33 -22.35 -9.70 -5.93
CA LYS A 33 -20.99 -9.38 -5.47
C LYS A 33 -20.89 -8.00 -4.85
N LEU A 34 -21.49 -6.98 -5.47
CA LEU A 34 -21.55 -5.63 -4.90
C LEU A 34 -22.19 -5.64 -3.51
N ALA A 35 -23.35 -6.31 -3.36
CA ALA A 35 -24.04 -6.40 -2.09
C ALA A 35 -23.26 -7.19 -1.03
N GLU A 36 -22.59 -8.28 -1.41
CA GLU A 36 -21.76 -9.10 -0.50
C GLU A 36 -20.52 -8.32 -0.03
N ASN A 37 -19.76 -7.74 -0.95
CA ASN A 37 -18.56 -6.98 -0.63
C ASN A 37 -18.87 -5.73 0.20
N LEU A 38 -19.99 -5.04 -0.09
CA LEU A 38 -20.44 -3.92 0.73
C LEU A 38 -20.85 -4.39 2.13
N ALA A 39 -21.54 -5.51 2.26
CA ALA A 39 -21.95 -6.05 3.56
C ALA A 39 -20.73 -6.41 4.41
N GLU A 40 -19.76 -7.12 3.83
CA GLU A 40 -18.49 -7.49 4.48
C GLU A 40 -17.72 -6.25 4.93
N SER A 41 -17.48 -5.30 4.03
CA SER A 41 -16.75 -4.06 4.34
C SER A 41 -17.42 -3.22 5.44
N ILE A 42 -18.77 -3.21 5.49
CA ILE A 42 -19.53 -2.53 6.55
C ILE A 42 -19.39 -3.25 7.89
N LEU A 43 -19.45 -4.59 7.89
CA LEU A 43 -19.33 -5.39 9.11
C LEU A 43 -17.91 -5.31 9.70
N ASP A 44 -16.89 -5.21 8.86
CA ASP A 44 -15.49 -5.08 9.24
C ASP A 44 -15.09 -3.65 9.63
N GLY A 45 -15.99 -2.67 9.47
CA GLY A 45 -15.73 -1.27 9.81
C GLY A 45 -14.78 -0.55 8.84
N ASN A 46 -14.50 -1.12 7.66
CA ASN A 46 -13.60 -0.57 6.66
C ASN A 46 -14.30 0.52 5.82
N ARG A 47 -14.28 1.75 6.33
CA ARG A 47 -14.95 2.90 5.71
C ARG A 47 -14.41 3.26 4.32
N GLU A 48 -13.12 3.05 4.07
CA GLU A 48 -12.48 3.36 2.79
C GLU A 48 -12.91 2.36 1.70
N ALA A 49 -12.94 1.06 2.02
CA ALA A 49 -13.45 0.03 1.12
C ALA A 49 -14.93 0.26 0.76
N VAL A 50 -15.75 0.68 1.73
CA VAL A 50 -17.17 1.02 1.47
C VAL A 50 -17.28 2.20 0.49
N LEU A 51 -16.49 3.26 0.67
CA LEU A 51 -16.51 4.42 -0.23
C LEU A 51 -16.03 4.04 -1.65
N LYS A 52 -14.99 3.22 -1.74
CA LYS A 52 -14.47 2.71 -3.01
C LYS A 52 -15.51 1.89 -3.77
N LEU A 53 -16.16 0.93 -3.10
CA LEU A 53 -17.21 0.09 -3.70
C LEU A 53 -18.43 0.90 -4.15
N ILE A 54 -18.81 1.92 -3.39
CA ILE A 54 -19.88 2.86 -3.79
C ILE A 54 -19.46 3.62 -5.05
N GLY A 55 -18.26 4.21 -5.06
CA GLY A 55 -17.76 4.97 -6.20
C GLY A 55 -17.61 4.12 -7.47
N GLU A 56 -17.16 2.87 -7.34
CA GLU A 56 -17.07 1.92 -8.46
C GLU A 56 -18.44 1.55 -9.03
N ALA A 57 -19.46 1.38 -8.17
CA ALA A 57 -20.82 1.09 -8.59
C ALA A 57 -21.47 2.31 -9.26
N GLU A 58 -21.30 3.50 -8.71
CA GLU A 58 -21.79 4.76 -9.29
C GLU A 58 -21.14 5.03 -10.65
N LYS A 59 -19.81 4.83 -10.76
CA LYS A 59 -19.09 4.98 -12.05
C LYS A 59 -19.63 4.06 -13.13
N GLN A 60 -20.01 2.83 -12.78
CA GLN A 60 -20.62 1.90 -13.74
C GLN A 60 -22.02 2.35 -14.17
N ILE A 61 -22.84 2.87 -13.24
CA ILE A 61 -24.17 3.41 -13.56
C ILE A 61 -24.06 4.66 -14.43
N ASP A 62 -23.16 5.58 -14.08
CA ASP A 62 -22.90 6.82 -14.81
C ASP A 62 -22.26 6.56 -16.19
N SER A 63 -21.75 5.34 -16.42
CA SER A 63 -21.27 4.90 -17.72
C SER A 63 -22.38 4.49 -18.69
N LEU A 64 -23.65 4.56 -18.33
CA LEU A 64 -24.74 4.35 -19.28
C LEU A 64 -25.04 5.63 -20.07
N PRO A 65 -25.53 5.53 -21.32
CA PRO A 65 -25.82 6.69 -22.17
C PRO A 65 -27.00 7.51 -21.70
N ASP A 66 -27.85 6.93 -20.86
CA ASP A 66 -29.08 7.52 -20.37
C ASP A 66 -29.31 7.12 -18.91
N SER A 67 -29.38 8.10 -18.02
CA SER A 67 -29.60 7.90 -16.59
C SER A 67 -31.05 7.55 -16.24
N MET A 68 -32.00 7.69 -17.18
CA MET A 68 -33.43 7.46 -16.95
C MET A 68 -33.89 6.05 -17.30
N ILE A 69 -33.09 5.27 -18.04
CA ILE A 69 -33.40 3.88 -18.45
C ILE A 69 -32.24 2.92 -18.16
N GLY A 70 -32.49 1.64 -17.98
CA GLY A 70 -31.50 0.60 -17.68
C GLY A 70 -31.58 -0.61 -18.64
N LEU A 71 -30.61 -1.52 -18.50
CA LEU A 71 -30.58 -2.76 -19.28
C LEU A 71 -31.76 -3.68 -18.95
N SER A 72 -32.34 -3.60 -17.74
CA SER A 72 -33.53 -4.38 -17.39
C SER A 72 -34.70 -4.09 -18.33
N GLU A 73 -34.96 -2.82 -18.66
CA GLU A 73 -36.04 -2.46 -19.61
C GLU A 73 -35.74 -2.93 -21.05
N LEU A 74 -34.46 -2.89 -21.44
CA LEU A 74 -34.01 -3.40 -22.74
C LEU A 74 -34.28 -4.91 -22.86
N HIS A 75 -33.92 -5.66 -21.81
CA HIS A 75 -34.12 -7.10 -21.72
C HIS A 75 -35.60 -7.48 -21.62
N GLU A 76 -36.42 -6.70 -20.91
CA GLU A 76 -37.88 -6.85 -20.87
C GLU A 76 -38.53 -6.67 -22.25
N ALA A 77 -38.02 -5.75 -23.08
CA ALA A 77 -38.42 -5.60 -24.47
C ALA A 77 -37.90 -6.73 -25.39
N GLY A 78 -37.09 -7.63 -24.84
CA GLY A 78 -36.57 -8.83 -25.49
C GLY A 78 -35.17 -8.67 -26.09
N PHE A 79 -34.54 -7.50 -26.00
CA PHE A 79 -33.20 -7.30 -26.56
C PHE A 79 -32.15 -7.70 -25.53
N TYR A 80 -31.38 -8.78 -25.77
CA TYR A 80 -30.33 -9.27 -24.86
C TYR A 80 -28.91 -9.08 -25.41
N SER A 81 -28.77 -8.27 -26.46
CA SER A 81 -27.46 -8.02 -27.06
C SER A 81 -26.64 -7.13 -26.13
N GLU A 82 -25.51 -7.65 -25.63
CA GLU A 82 -24.60 -6.88 -24.78
C GLU A 82 -23.97 -5.69 -25.49
N SER A 83 -24.03 -5.60 -26.82
CA SER A 83 -23.52 -4.46 -27.58
C SER A 83 -24.51 -3.31 -27.72
N MET A 84 -25.75 -3.45 -27.26
CA MET A 84 -26.79 -2.42 -27.32
C MET A 84 -27.05 -1.82 -25.94
N LEU A 85 -27.10 -0.50 -25.85
CA LEU A 85 -27.43 0.25 -24.64
C LEU A 85 -28.74 1.02 -24.84
N PRO A 86 -29.64 1.05 -23.83
CA PRO A 86 -30.96 1.62 -23.96
C PRO A 86 -30.96 3.14 -23.86
N LEU A 87 -31.90 3.78 -24.56
CA LEU A 87 -32.11 5.22 -24.57
C LEU A 87 -33.61 5.53 -24.41
N THR A 88 -33.89 6.60 -23.69
CA THR A 88 -35.17 7.31 -23.78
C THR A 88 -35.27 8.06 -25.11
N ARG A 89 -36.49 8.47 -25.47
CA ARG A 89 -36.72 9.24 -26.70
C ARG A 89 -35.97 10.57 -26.66
N GLU A 90 -36.01 11.25 -25.52
CA GLU A 90 -35.36 12.55 -25.32
C GLU A 90 -33.85 12.43 -25.55
N ARG A 91 -33.21 11.43 -24.92
CA ARG A 91 -31.78 11.19 -25.09
C ARG A 91 -31.41 10.74 -26.51
N ALA A 92 -32.28 9.96 -27.14
CA ALA A 92 -32.14 9.57 -28.55
C ALA A 92 -32.12 10.77 -29.50
N VAL A 93 -32.97 11.79 -29.28
CA VAL A 93 -32.95 13.02 -30.07
C VAL A 93 -31.65 13.79 -29.87
N GLU A 94 -31.21 13.97 -28.62
CA GLU A 94 -29.95 14.65 -28.30
C GLU A 94 -28.76 14.00 -28.98
N LEU A 95 -28.58 12.68 -28.81
CA LEU A 95 -27.48 11.94 -29.41
C LEU A 95 -27.54 11.96 -30.95
N ASN A 96 -28.75 11.97 -31.53
CA ASN A 96 -28.93 12.10 -32.97
C ASN A 96 -28.46 13.46 -33.51
N HIS A 97 -28.75 14.57 -32.81
CA HIS A 97 -28.27 15.91 -33.14
C HIS A 97 -26.75 16.02 -33.05
N GLU A 98 -26.14 15.33 -32.09
CA GLU A 98 -24.70 15.21 -31.92
C GLU A 98 -24.03 14.25 -32.93
N GLY A 99 -24.80 13.70 -33.87
CA GLY A 99 -24.29 12.85 -34.95
C GLY A 99 -23.94 11.42 -34.53
N VAL A 100 -24.42 10.96 -33.38
CA VAL A 100 -24.32 9.56 -32.92
C VAL A 100 -25.37 8.71 -33.63
N THR A 101 -25.02 7.46 -33.96
CA THR A 101 -25.95 6.53 -34.60
C THR A 101 -26.95 5.99 -33.57
N VAL A 102 -28.23 6.29 -33.76
CA VAL A 102 -29.33 5.85 -32.87
C VAL A 102 -30.19 4.82 -33.59
N TYR A 103 -30.59 3.79 -32.85
CA TYR A 103 -31.42 2.69 -33.34
C TYR A 103 -32.80 2.73 -32.66
N GLY A 104 -33.86 2.59 -33.44
CA GLY A 104 -35.17 2.23 -32.88
C GLY A 104 -35.27 0.74 -32.72
N LEU A 105 -35.71 0.33 -31.54
CA LEU A 105 -35.83 -1.04 -31.10
C LEU A 105 -37.31 -1.40 -31.02
N THR A 106 -37.70 -2.41 -31.78
CA THR A 106 -39.06 -2.97 -31.74
C THR A 106 -39.00 -4.37 -31.13
N GLY A 107 -39.56 -4.50 -29.93
CA GLY A 107 -39.57 -5.76 -29.18
C GLY A 107 -40.44 -6.83 -29.83
N ALA A 108 -40.21 -8.10 -29.46
CA ALA A 108 -40.97 -9.22 -29.97
C ALA A 108 -42.38 -9.26 -29.35
N VAL A 109 -43.40 -8.84 -30.10
CA VAL A 109 -44.81 -9.03 -29.71
C VAL A 109 -45.40 -10.22 -30.47
N GLY A 110 -45.43 -11.39 -29.83
CA GLY A 110 -46.03 -12.61 -30.39
C GLY A 110 -45.14 -13.34 -31.40
N VAL A 111 -45.52 -13.35 -32.69
CA VAL A 111 -44.86 -14.14 -33.76
C VAL A 111 -43.86 -13.32 -34.58
N GLN A 112 -43.74 -12.01 -34.31
CA GLN A 112 -42.79 -11.13 -35.01
C GLN A 112 -41.41 -11.18 -34.35
N GLU A 113 -40.37 -11.33 -35.18
CA GLU A 113 -38.97 -11.27 -34.77
C GLU A 113 -38.59 -9.86 -34.31
N GLN A 114 -37.58 -9.78 -33.45
CA GLN A 114 -36.99 -8.53 -33.01
C GLN A 114 -36.39 -7.79 -34.20
N SER A 115 -36.61 -6.47 -34.26
CA SER A 115 -36.02 -5.65 -35.32
C SER A 115 -35.43 -4.39 -34.76
N GLN A 116 -34.24 -4.05 -35.26
CA GLN A 116 -33.59 -2.77 -35.05
C GLN A 116 -33.51 -2.01 -36.37
N ARG A 117 -33.68 -0.69 -36.31
CA ARG A 117 -33.58 0.20 -37.47
C ARG A 117 -32.83 1.47 -37.11
N VAL A 118 -31.90 1.88 -37.96
CA VAL A 118 -31.20 3.18 -37.82
C VAL A 118 -32.20 4.32 -37.98
N MET A 119 -32.15 5.29 -37.07
CA MET A 119 -32.98 6.49 -37.08
C MET A 119 -32.23 7.64 -37.73
N ASP A 120 -32.56 7.95 -38.99
CA ASP A 120 -31.82 8.91 -39.82
C ASP A 120 -32.24 10.35 -39.59
N LEU A 121 -33.53 10.57 -39.34
CA LEU A 121 -34.09 11.89 -39.05
C LEU A 121 -34.63 11.93 -37.62
N GLU A 122 -34.60 13.11 -37.00
CA GLU A 122 -35.31 13.37 -35.75
C GLU A 122 -36.80 12.99 -35.88
N LEU A 123 -37.41 13.22 -37.05
CA LEU A 123 -38.79 12.83 -37.32
C LEU A 123 -38.99 11.30 -37.22
N ASP A 124 -38.00 10.49 -37.60
CA ASP A 124 -38.07 9.02 -37.47
C ASP A 124 -38.08 8.62 -35.99
N ILE A 125 -37.29 9.30 -35.15
CA ILE A 125 -37.27 9.10 -33.70
C ILE A 125 -38.61 9.48 -33.08
N LEU A 126 -39.17 10.62 -33.49
CA LEU A 126 -40.44 11.11 -32.95
C LEU A 126 -41.65 10.24 -33.36
N GLN A 127 -41.56 9.54 -34.50
CA GLN A 127 -42.63 8.67 -35.02
C GLN A 127 -42.50 7.20 -34.60
N HIS A 128 -41.36 6.80 -34.02
CA HIS A 128 -41.13 5.44 -33.59
C HIS A 128 -41.81 5.15 -32.25
N ASP A 129 -42.67 4.14 -32.24
CA ASP A 129 -43.29 3.58 -31.05
C ASP A 129 -42.47 2.37 -30.58
N GLY A 130 -41.52 2.61 -29.67
CA GLY A 130 -40.65 1.58 -29.11
C GLY A 130 -39.53 2.17 -28.26
N LEU A 131 -38.62 1.30 -27.81
CA LEU A 131 -37.38 1.73 -27.16
C LEU A 131 -36.38 2.23 -28.19
N PHE A 132 -35.41 3.01 -27.73
CA PHE A 132 -34.26 3.40 -28.54
C PHE A 132 -33.00 2.78 -27.96
N GLY A 133 -31.97 2.67 -28.77
CA GLY A 133 -30.67 2.22 -28.32
C GLY A 133 -29.53 2.83 -29.11
N VAL A 134 -28.35 2.75 -28.52
CA VAL A 134 -27.07 3.08 -29.13
C VAL A 134 -26.13 1.90 -28.90
N THR A 135 -25.26 1.61 -29.85
CA THR A 135 -24.28 0.55 -29.64
C THR A 135 -23.23 0.99 -28.61
N LYS A 136 -22.69 0.06 -27.82
CA LYS A 136 -21.56 0.33 -26.90
C LYS A 136 -20.41 1.02 -27.64
N PHE A 137 -20.10 0.53 -28.85
CA PHE A 137 -19.07 1.11 -29.71
C PHE A 137 -19.33 2.60 -30.05
N GLU A 138 -20.54 2.96 -30.49
CA GLU A 138 -20.87 4.36 -30.79
C GLU A 138 -20.86 5.22 -29.51
N TRP A 139 -21.35 4.68 -28.40
CA TRP A 139 -21.41 5.38 -27.13
C TRP A 139 -20.03 5.65 -26.51
N GLU A 140 -19.14 4.66 -26.51
CA GLU A 140 -17.78 4.79 -25.98
C GLU A 140 -16.95 5.78 -26.80
N ASN A 141 -17.04 5.71 -28.14
CA ASN A 141 -16.38 6.67 -29.02
C ASN A 141 -16.94 8.09 -28.87
N TYR A 142 -18.26 8.23 -28.72
CA TYR A 142 -18.88 9.52 -28.44
C TYR A 142 -18.42 10.08 -27.09
N ARG A 143 -18.43 9.27 -26.02
CA ARG A 143 -17.95 9.70 -24.70
C ARG A 143 -16.49 10.16 -24.77
N ARG A 144 -15.62 9.36 -25.39
CA ARG A 144 -14.21 9.72 -25.57
C ARG A 144 -14.08 11.05 -26.32
N SER A 145 -14.90 11.29 -27.35
CA SER A 145 -14.88 12.55 -28.10
C SER A 145 -15.29 13.81 -27.30
N GLN A 146 -16.01 13.62 -26.18
CA GLN A 146 -16.45 14.68 -25.27
C GLN A 146 -15.40 15.04 -24.20
N GLU A 147 -14.29 14.32 -24.11
CA GLU A 147 -13.22 14.62 -23.15
C GLU A 147 -12.49 15.93 -23.53
N THR A 148 -12.44 16.87 -22.58
CA THR A 148 -11.93 18.23 -22.79
C THR A 148 -10.43 18.32 -23.12
N VAL A 149 -9.67 17.23 -22.97
CA VAL A 149 -8.19 17.18 -23.09
C VAL A 149 -7.71 16.63 -24.45
N MET A 150 -8.62 16.25 -25.36
CA MET A 150 -8.24 15.65 -26.65
C MET A 150 -7.64 16.64 -27.66
N THR A 151 -6.55 16.25 -28.32
CA THR A 151 -5.98 17.02 -29.44
C THR A 151 -6.87 16.93 -30.69
N PRO A 152 -6.77 17.90 -31.63
CA PRO A 152 -7.50 17.84 -32.91
C PRO A 152 -7.25 16.55 -33.70
N GLU A 153 -6.04 16.00 -33.63
CA GLU A 153 -5.65 14.76 -34.30
C GLU A 153 -6.35 13.53 -33.71
N GLU A 154 -6.50 13.47 -32.39
CA GLU A 154 -7.21 12.38 -31.72
C GLU A 154 -8.71 12.44 -31.99
N LYS A 155 -9.29 13.65 -32.02
CA LYS A 155 -10.68 13.85 -32.45
C LYS A 155 -10.88 13.41 -33.90
N ALA A 156 -9.92 13.69 -34.79
CA ALA A 156 -9.95 13.20 -36.16
C ALA A 156 -9.85 11.67 -36.22
N LYS A 157 -8.98 11.04 -35.41
CA LYS A 157 -8.87 9.58 -35.33
C LYS A 157 -10.17 8.92 -34.86
N ILE A 158 -10.82 9.41 -33.81
CA ILE A 158 -12.13 8.87 -33.37
C ILE A 158 -13.17 8.97 -34.48
N LYS A 159 -13.24 10.11 -35.17
CA LYS A 159 -14.16 10.29 -36.31
C LYS A 159 -13.84 9.34 -37.47
N GLU A 160 -12.58 8.97 -37.66
CA GLU A 160 -12.14 8.02 -38.67
C GLU A 160 -12.48 6.58 -38.27
N THR A 161 -12.23 6.21 -37.01
CA THR A 161 -12.64 4.92 -36.43
C THR A 161 -14.16 4.73 -36.52
N LEU A 162 -14.95 5.76 -36.19
CA LEU A 162 -16.40 5.73 -36.35
C LEU A 162 -16.83 5.54 -37.81
N LEU A 163 -16.09 6.09 -38.78
CA LEU A 163 -16.40 5.88 -40.19
C LEU A 163 -16.08 4.45 -40.64
N LEU A 164 -14.95 3.89 -40.20
CA LEU A 164 -14.40 2.63 -40.71
C LEU A 164 -14.85 1.38 -39.95
N GLU A 165 -15.32 1.50 -38.71
CA GLU A 165 -15.68 0.34 -37.87
C GLU A 165 -17.14 0.33 -37.43
N SER A 166 -17.85 1.46 -37.51
CA SER A 166 -19.28 1.50 -37.18
C SER A 166 -20.15 0.83 -38.26
N ASP A 167 -21.28 0.26 -37.83
CA ASP A 167 -22.37 -0.15 -38.74
C ASP A 167 -23.27 1.02 -39.18
N GLY A 168 -22.98 2.24 -38.73
CA GLY A 168 -23.72 3.46 -39.06
C GLY A 168 -23.45 3.96 -40.49
N ASN A 169 -24.48 4.54 -41.12
CA ASN A 169 -24.34 5.18 -42.42
C ASN A 169 -23.53 6.49 -42.28
N ARG A 170 -22.30 6.51 -42.80
CA ARG A 170 -21.35 7.64 -42.69
C ARG A 170 -20.55 7.83 -43.98
N TYR A 171 -19.98 9.02 -44.16
CA TYR A 171 -18.99 9.25 -45.20
C TYR A 171 -17.81 10.07 -44.65
N GLY A 172 -16.64 9.89 -45.24
CA GLY A 172 -15.44 10.66 -44.95
C GLY A 172 -14.82 11.24 -46.20
N ILE A 173 -14.27 12.44 -46.08
CA ILE A 173 -13.52 13.12 -47.14
C ILE A 173 -12.05 13.16 -46.74
N TYR A 174 -11.20 12.72 -47.65
CA TYR A 174 -9.77 12.58 -47.48
C TYR A 174 -9.04 13.48 -48.48
N GLN A 175 -8.09 14.27 -47.98
CA GLN A 175 -7.28 15.19 -48.77
C GLN A 175 -5.81 14.96 -48.49
N ILE A 176 -4.95 15.24 -49.47
CA ILE A 176 -3.51 15.01 -49.37
C ILE A 176 -2.91 15.94 -48.30
N ASN A 177 -1.98 15.41 -47.50
CA ASN A 177 -1.32 16.15 -46.42
C ASN A 177 -0.51 17.35 -46.96
N SER A 178 -0.86 18.58 -46.56
CA SER A 178 -0.19 19.82 -47.02
C SER A 178 1.27 19.94 -46.58
N GLY A 179 1.69 19.24 -45.52
CA GLY A 179 3.10 19.17 -45.11
C GLY A 179 3.98 18.26 -46.00
N GLN A 180 3.38 17.52 -46.94
CA GLN A 180 4.07 16.64 -47.88
C GLN A 180 3.85 17.06 -49.35
N GLU A 181 3.77 18.37 -49.59
CA GLU A 181 3.67 18.99 -50.92
C GLU A 181 4.77 18.53 -51.92
N GLU A 182 5.82 17.84 -51.47
CA GLU A 182 6.90 17.31 -52.31
C GLU A 182 6.55 16.06 -53.15
N ARG A 183 5.38 15.42 -52.97
CA ARG A 183 5.07 14.14 -53.67
C ARG A 183 4.56 14.28 -55.11
N GLY A 184 4.10 15.47 -55.52
CA GLY A 184 3.94 15.82 -56.94
C GLY A 184 2.73 15.27 -57.70
N TYR A 185 1.70 14.68 -57.05
CA TYR A 185 0.50 14.17 -57.73
C TYR A 185 -0.85 14.75 -57.26
N GLN A 186 -0.82 15.82 -56.47
CA GLN A 186 -2.03 16.60 -56.15
C GLN A 186 -2.65 17.18 -57.44
N PHE A 187 -3.98 17.13 -57.53
CA PHE A 187 -4.77 17.56 -58.69
C PHE A 187 -4.55 16.77 -59.99
N LEU A 188 -3.90 15.60 -59.94
CA LEU A 188 -3.75 14.71 -61.09
C LEU A 188 -4.89 13.70 -61.17
N SER A 189 -5.33 13.34 -62.37
CA SER A 189 -6.23 12.20 -62.60
C SER A 189 -5.55 10.88 -62.23
N LEU A 190 -6.30 9.84 -61.88
CA LEU A 190 -5.74 8.54 -61.51
C LEU A 190 -4.87 7.92 -62.62
N GLU A 191 -5.23 8.16 -63.89
CA GLU A 191 -4.45 7.73 -65.07
C GLU A 191 -3.06 8.38 -65.09
N ALA A 192 -2.99 9.70 -64.96
CA ALA A 192 -1.74 10.45 -64.90
C ALA A 192 -0.84 10.03 -63.71
N VAL A 193 -1.42 9.76 -62.54
CA VAL A 193 -0.66 9.26 -61.37
C VAL A 193 0.05 7.95 -61.70
N LYS A 194 -0.65 7.02 -62.36
CA LYS A 194 -0.08 5.73 -62.79
C LYS A 194 0.98 5.88 -63.88
N GLU A 195 0.77 6.77 -64.85
CA GLU A 195 1.76 7.04 -65.91
C GLU A 195 3.08 7.60 -65.36
N MET A 196 2.99 8.37 -64.28
CA MET A 196 4.16 8.93 -63.58
C MET A 196 4.81 7.92 -62.61
N GLY A 197 4.28 6.71 -62.50
CA GLY A 197 4.82 5.64 -61.66
C GLY A 197 4.47 5.75 -60.17
N PHE A 198 3.48 6.57 -59.82
CA PHE A 198 2.97 6.71 -58.45
C PHE A 198 1.73 5.82 -58.21
N ASN A 199 1.46 5.53 -56.94
CA ASN A 199 0.24 4.88 -56.48
C ASN A 199 -0.49 5.81 -55.50
N VAL A 200 -1.82 5.74 -55.51
CA VAL A 200 -2.65 6.45 -54.52
C VAL A 200 -2.66 5.63 -53.24
N ASP A 201 -1.79 6.00 -52.29
CA ASP A 201 -1.65 5.34 -51.00
C ASP A 201 -2.40 6.10 -49.91
N GLY A 202 -3.15 5.39 -49.06
CA GLY A 202 -3.89 5.95 -47.92
C GLY A 202 -3.03 6.73 -46.93
N LYS A 203 -1.73 6.44 -46.85
CA LYS A 203 -0.77 7.15 -45.98
C LYS A 203 -0.50 8.60 -46.40
N ASP A 204 -0.88 8.96 -47.62
CA ASP A 204 -0.63 10.28 -48.20
C ASP A 204 -1.78 11.26 -47.88
N TYR A 205 -2.86 10.74 -47.29
CA TYR A 205 -4.10 11.44 -47.04
C TYR A 205 -4.36 11.62 -45.53
N GLN A 206 -5.04 12.70 -45.19
CA GLN A 206 -5.68 12.93 -43.91
C GLN A 206 -7.19 13.07 -44.09
N MET A 207 -7.95 12.66 -43.08
CA MET A 207 -9.39 12.87 -43.08
C MET A 207 -9.69 14.35 -42.81
N ALA A 208 -10.24 15.03 -43.80
CA ALA A 208 -10.62 16.44 -43.74
C ALA A 208 -12.04 16.62 -43.17
N TYR A 209 -12.91 15.61 -43.33
CA TYR A 209 -14.30 15.68 -42.85
C TYR A 209 -14.91 14.29 -42.67
N SER A 210 -15.86 14.16 -41.76
CA SER A 210 -16.70 12.97 -41.61
C SER A 210 -18.07 13.36 -41.03
N GLU A 211 -19.14 12.81 -41.59
CA GLU A 211 -20.52 13.06 -41.14
C GLU A 211 -21.43 11.84 -41.46
N ARG A 212 -22.64 11.84 -40.91
CA ARG A 212 -23.67 10.85 -41.23
C ARG A 212 -24.10 10.95 -42.69
N LEU A 213 -24.25 9.80 -43.33
CA LEU A 213 -24.70 9.66 -44.70
C LEU A 213 -26.21 9.40 -44.71
N ARG A 214 -26.97 10.20 -45.45
CA ARG A 214 -28.41 9.95 -45.68
C ARG A 214 -28.58 8.91 -46.78
N ASP A 215 -29.61 8.06 -46.68
CA ASP A 215 -29.85 6.94 -47.60
C ASP A 215 -29.88 7.36 -49.09
N ALA A 216 -30.40 8.55 -49.39
CA ALA A 216 -30.52 9.08 -50.75
C ALA A 216 -29.24 9.80 -51.27
N THR A 217 -28.18 9.93 -50.46
CA THR A 217 -27.00 10.71 -50.82
C THR A 217 -26.08 9.94 -51.79
N THR A 218 -25.86 10.51 -52.98
CA THR A 218 -24.90 10.00 -53.99
C THR A 218 -23.54 10.71 -53.89
N LEU A 219 -22.52 10.18 -54.57
CA LEU A 219 -21.21 10.84 -54.71
C LEU A 219 -21.35 12.22 -55.37
N ASP A 220 -22.20 12.36 -56.39
CA ASP A 220 -22.49 13.65 -57.02
C ASP A 220 -23.10 14.67 -56.06
N ASN A 221 -24.02 14.24 -55.19
CA ASN A 221 -24.62 15.12 -54.18
C ASN A 221 -23.57 15.58 -53.15
N LEU A 222 -22.62 14.72 -52.77
CA LEU A 222 -21.49 15.10 -51.91
C LEU A 222 -20.60 16.12 -52.63
N PHE A 223 -20.23 15.85 -53.88
CA PHE A 223 -19.41 16.77 -54.66
C PHE A 223 -20.06 18.15 -54.83
N GLU A 224 -21.37 18.20 -55.09
CA GLU A 224 -22.12 19.45 -55.14
C GLU A 224 -22.13 20.18 -53.79
N ARG A 225 -22.43 19.46 -52.70
CA ARG A 225 -22.48 20.02 -51.34
C ARG A 225 -21.14 20.65 -50.94
N PHE A 226 -20.02 19.98 -51.13
CA PHE A 226 -18.71 20.50 -50.70
C PHE A 226 -18.15 21.60 -51.60
N ASN A 227 -18.76 21.85 -52.76
CA ASN A 227 -18.38 22.92 -53.68
C ASN A 227 -19.34 24.11 -53.72
N ILE A 228 -20.63 23.90 -53.40
CA ILE A 228 -21.68 24.94 -53.45
C ILE A 228 -22.22 25.24 -52.06
N GLU A 229 -22.61 24.20 -51.31
CA GLU A 229 -23.27 24.30 -49.99
C GLU A 229 -22.33 23.86 -48.85
N ARG A 230 -21.13 24.43 -48.87
CA ARG A 230 -20.02 23.99 -48.02
C ARG A 230 -20.39 24.04 -46.53
N PRO A 231 -20.24 22.93 -45.77
CA PRO A 231 -20.50 22.92 -44.33
C PRO A 231 -19.62 23.91 -43.56
N HIS A 232 -20.18 24.53 -42.51
CA HIS A 232 -19.48 25.54 -41.71
C HIS A 232 -18.27 24.99 -40.94
N ASP A 233 -18.32 23.71 -40.56
CA ASP A 233 -17.30 22.98 -39.82
C ASP A 233 -16.29 22.25 -40.73
N PHE A 234 -16.43 22.38 -42.05
CA PHE A 234 -15.49 21.79 -43.01
C PHE A 234 -14.22 22.63 -43.14
N THR A 235 -13.10 22.10 -42.68
CA THR A 235 -11.79 22.78 -42.62
C THR A 235 -10.88 22.51 -43.82
N GLY A 236 -11.20 21.53 -44.67
CA GLY A 236 -10.44 21.17 -45.88
C GLY A 236 -10.57 22.17 -47.05
N HIS A 237 -9.92 21.90 -48.18
CA HIS A 237 -10.17 22.68 -49.40
C HIS A 237 -11.43 22.19 -50.13
N SER A 238 -11.91 22.95 -51.12
CA SER A 238 -13.01 22.53 -51.98
C SER A 238 -12.73 21.16 -52.60
N MET A 239 -13.74 20.31 -52.69
CA MET A 239 -13.59 18.95 -53.19
C MET A 239 -13.12 18.98 -54.66
N SER A 240 -11.97 18.37 -54.95
CA SER A 240 -11.27 18.51 -56.22
C SER A 240 -10.64 17.19 -56.70
N VAL A 241 -10.14 17.19 -57.94
CA VAL A 241 -9.35 16.05 -58.46
C VAL A 241 -8.24 15.73 -57.46
N SER A 242 -8.02 14.44 -57.20
CA SER A 242 -7.14 13.87 -56.18
C SER A 242 -7.69 13.68 -54.77
N ASP A 243 -8.89 14.17 -54.45
CA ASP A 243 -9.53 13.85 -53.18
C ASP A 243 -10.07 12.42 -53.17
N VAL A 244 -10.24 11.84 -51.98
CA VAL A 244 -10.83 10.50 -51.79
C VAL A 244 -12.06 10.56 -50.89
N ILE A 245 -13.12 9.88 -51.28
CA ILE A 245 -14.38 9.77 -50.52
C ILE A 245 -14.53 8.33 -50.05
N ILE A 246 -14.63 8.10 -48.74
CA ILE A 246 -15.03 6.80 -48.19
C ILE A 246 -16.51 6.86 -47.83
N MET A 247 -17.28 5.88 -48.26
CA MET A 247 -18.68 5.70 -47.90
C MET A 247 -18.86 4.43 -47.09
N ASN A 248 -19.49 4.55 -45.93
CA ASN A 248 -19.98 3.45 -45.12
C ASN A 248 -21.51 3.40 -45.21
N ARG A 249 -22.04 2.28 -45.70
CA ARG A 249 -23.49 2.01 -45.74
C ARG A 249 -23.78 0.68 -45.05
N GLY A 250 -24.21 0.73 -43.80
CA GLY A 250 -24.50 -0.46 -42.99
C GLY A 250 -23.30 -1.39 -42.85
N GLY A 251 -22.11 -0.84 -42.55
CA GLY A 251 -20.85 -1.57 -42.42
C GLY A 251 -20.13 -1.87 -43.74
N ARG A 252 -20.76 -1.58 -44.89
CA ARG A 252 -20.12 -1.76 -46.21
C ARG A 252 -19.32 -0.52 -46.60
N LEU A 253 -17.99 -0.65 -46.56
CA LEU A 253 -17.05 0.41 -46.93
C LEU A 253 -16.68 0.37 -48.41
N THR A 254 -16.66 1.53 -49.05
CA THR A 254 -16.17 1.74 -50.42
C THR A 254 -15.43 3.07 -50.50
N ALA A 255 -14.28 3.10 -51.17
CA ALA A 255 -13.49 4.31 -51.35
C ALA A 255 -13.46 4.74 -52.82
N TYR A 256 -13.58 6.03 -53.08
CA TYR A 256 -13.69 6.61 -54.41
C TYR A 256 -12.73 7.78 -54.58
N TYR A 257 -11.86 7.71 -55.57
CA TYR A 257 -11.01 8.80 -56.04
C TYR A 257 -11.83 9.78 -56.87
N VAL A 258 -11.73 11.08 -56.57
CA VAL A 258 -12.29 12.15 -57.38
C VAL A 258 -11.39 12.36 -58.59
N ASP A 259 -11.89 12.00 -59.77
CA ASP A 259 -11.14 12.11 -61.03
C ASP A 259 -11.58 13.35 -61.83
N SER A 260 -10.85 13.64 -62.89
CA SER A 260 -11.16 14.65 -63.91
C SER A 260 -12.57 14.51 -64.48
N PHE A 261 -13.09 13.29 -64.54
CA PHE A 261 -14.47 12.97 -64.90
C PHE A 261 -15.04 11.88 -64.00
N GLY A 262 -15.88 12.27 -63.04
CA GLY A 262 -16.58 11.34 -62.16
C GLY A 262 -15.67 10.77 -61.06
N PHE A 263 -15.96 9.52 -60.66
CA PHE A 263 -15.33 8.87 -59.51
C PHE A 263 -14.82 7.48 -59.88
N THR A 264 -13.63 7.13 -59.40
CA THR A 264 -13.01 5.83 -59.63
C THR A 264 -12.79 5.10 -58.31
N GLU A 265 -13.21 3.84 -58.21
CA GLU A 265 -13.09 3.05 -56.97
C GLU A 265 -11.61 2.71 -56.64
N LEU A 266 -11.26 2.80 -55.36
CA LEU A 266 -9.96 2.44 -54.80
C LEU A 266 -10.10 1.25 -53.84
N PRO A 267 -9.95 0.00 -54.30
CA PRO A 267 -10.27 -1.18 -53.50
C PRO A 267 -9.37 -1.37 -52.27
N ASP A 268 -8.09 -0.97 -52.36
CA ASP A 268 -7.12 -1.19 -51.29
C ASP A 268 -7.08 -0.04 -50.27
N PHE A 269 -7.69 1.10 -50.58
CA PHE A 269 -7.53 2.33 -49.79
C PHE A 269 -8.11 2.20 -48.38
N VAL A 270 -9.28 1.57 -48.25
CA VAL A 270 -9.90 1.30 -46.94
C VAL A 270 -8.99 0.42 -46.08
N ALA A 271 -8.47 -0.67 -46.65
CA ALA A 271 -7.59 -1.59 -45.93
C ALA A 271 -6.31 -0.88 -45.46
N GLN A 272 -5.72 -0.02 -46.30
CA GLN A 272 -4.56 0.79 -45.93
C GLN A 272 -4.86 1.75 -44.77
N ARG A 273 -6.03 2.44 -44.78
CA ARG A 273 -6.42 3.33 -43.68
C ARG A 273 -6.68 2.58 -42.37
N VAL A 274 -7.33 1.42 -42.44
CA VAL A 274 -7.54 0.53 -41.28
C VAL A 274 -6.19 0.04 -40.73
N GLU A 275 -5.26 -0.38 -41.57
CA GLU A 275 -3.91 -0.78 -41.16
C GLU A 275 -3.17 0.37 -40.46
N MET A 276 -3.29 1.60 -40.97
CA MET A 276 -2.68 2.79 -40.38
C MET A 276 -3.29 3.18 -39.02
N LEU A 277 -4.61 3.07 -38.87
CA LEU A 277 -5.26 3.26 -37.56
C LEU A 277 -4.79 2.20 -36.57
N ASN A 278 -4.60 0.96 -37.03
CA ASN A 278 -4.09 -0.14 -36.21
C ASN A 278 -2.58 -0.07 -35.93
N ALA A 279 -1.79 0.70 -36.70
CA ALA A 279 -0.34 0.78 -36.59
C ALA A 279 0.19 1.94 -35.71
N ASN A 280 -0.67 2.87 -35.26
CA ASN A 280 -0.31 4.01 -34.40
C ASN A 280 -1.06 3.87 -33.05
N PRO A 281 -0.46 4.13 -31.87
CA PRO A 281 -0.92 3.61 -30.59
C PRO A 281 -2.10 4.40 -30.02
N VAL A 282 -3.29 4.12 -30.53
CA VAL A 282 -4.54 4.12 -29.75
C VAL A 282 -5.25 2.84 -30.17
N LYS A 283 -4.68 1.68 -29.82
CA LYS A 283 -5.10 0.37 -30.32
C LYS A 283 -6.40 -0.12 -29.66
N ALA A 284 -7.45 -0.29 -30.45
CA ALA A 284 -8.51 -1.22 -30.12
C ALA A 284 -7.93 -2.64 -30.23
N TYR A 285 -7.54 -3.21 -29.08
CA TYR A 285 -7.00 -4.57 -29.06
C TYR A 285 -8.13 -5.58 -29.32
N PRO A 286 -7.91 -6.61 -30.15
CA PRO A 286 -8.91 -7.65 -30.35
C PRO A 286 -9.34 -8.27 -29.02
N GLU A 287 -10.64 -8.20 -28.68
CA GLU A 287 -11.14 -8.57 -27.36
C GLU A 287 -10.91 -10.06 -27.01
N VAL A 288 -10.54 -10.31 -25.76
CA VAL A 288 -10.39 -11.66 -25.23
C VAL A 288 -11.76 -12.16 -24.79
N TYR A 289 -12.26 -13.19 -25.46
CA TYR A 289 -13.43 -13.91 -25.01
C TYR A 289 -13.11 -14.70 -23.74
N MET A 290 -13.62 -14.24 -22.59
CA MET A 290 -13.35 -14.83 -21.26
C MET A 290 -14.22 -16.05 -20.93
N GLY A 291 -15.18 -16.41 -21.79
CA GLY A 291 -16.08 -17.55 -21.57
C GLY A 291 -15.58 -18.89 -22.14
N THR A 292 -16.28 -19.98 -21.81
CA THR A 292 -16.00 -21.32 -22.37
C THR A 292 -16.69 -21.52 -23.72
N LEU A 293 -16.27 -22.56 -24.47
CA LEU A 293 -16.95 -22.95 -25.70
C LEU A 293 -18.42 -23.33 -25.43
N GLU A 294 -18.72 -23.94 -24.28
CA GLU A 294 -20.11 -24.29 -23.91
C GLU A 294 -20.97 -23.04 -23.68
N LYS A 295 -20.41 -22.01 -23.03
CA LYS A 295 -21.06 -20.71 -22.85
C LYS A 295 -21.33 -20.03 -24.21
N ALA A 296 -20.32 -20.01 -25.09
CA ALA A 296 -20.45 -19.48 -26.44
C ALA A 296 -21.53 -20.21 -27.27
N MET A 297 -21.69 -21.53 -27.09
CA MET A 297 -22.75 -22.31 -27.73
C MET A 297 -24.15 -21.96 -27.19
N GLN A 298 -24.28 -21.69 -25.89
CA GLN A 298 -25.55 -21.25 -25.28
C GLN A 298 -25.94 -19.84 -25.76
N GLU A 299 -24.96 -18.95 -25.89
CA GLU A 299 -25.12 -17.56 -26.31
C GLU A 299 -25.21 -17.38 -27.84
N ARG A 300 -25.11 -18.49 -28.59
CA ARG A 300 -25.02 -18.49 -30.08
C ARG A 300 -23.89 -17.61 -30.61
N ASN A 301 -22.83 -17.44 -29.83
CA ASN A 301 -21.67 -16.60 -30.14
C ASN A 301 -20.40 -17.46 -30.33
N VAL A 302 -20.56 -18.59 -31.03
CA VAL A 302 -19.46 -19.56 -31.25
C VAL A 302 -18.33 -18.94 -32.07
N ASP A 303 -18.67 -18.07 -33.03
CA ASP A 303 -17.69 -17.46 -33.93
C ASP A 303 -16.74 -16.53 -33.16
N ALA A 304 -17.22 -15.69 -32.25
CA ALA A 304 -16.35 -14.83 -31.43
C ALA A 304 -15.42 -15.63 -30.51
N TYR A 305 -15.89 -16.75 -29.96
CA TYR A 305 -15.04 -17.66 -29.20
C TYR A 305 -13.94 -18.28 -30.08
N LEU A 306 -14.28 -18.73 -31.29
CA LEU A 306 -13.31 -19.33 -32.22
C LEU A 306 -12.27 -18.31 -32.68
N ASP A 307 -12.69 -17.08 -32.97
CA ASP A 307 -11.80 -15.99 -33.37
C ASP A 307 -10.87 -15.56 -32.23
N SER A 308 -11.40 -15.41 -31.01
CA SER A 308 -10.60 -15.13 -29.82
C SER A 308 -9.60 -16.26 -29.53
N ARG A 309 -10.02 -17.53 -29.65
CA ARG A 309 -9.14 -18.69 -29.43
C ARG A 309 -8.02 -18.75 -30.47
N LYS A 310 -8.31 -18.43 -31.73
CA LYS A 310 -7.29 -18.31 -32.79
C LYS A 310 -6.26 -17.24 -32.41
N LEU A 311 -6.71 -16.07 -31.98
CA LEU A 311 -5.83 -14.97 -31.57
C LEU A 311 -5.04 -15.30 -30.29
N ASN A 312 -5.55 -16.12 -29.37
CA ASN A 312 -4.78 -16.62 -28.23
C ASN A 312 -3.62 -17.54 -28.68
N ILE A 313 -3.87 -18.39 -29.67
CA ILE A 313 -2.83 -19.23 -30.27
C ILE A 313 -1.80 -18.36 -31.00
N ASP A 314 -2.24 -17.35 -31.75
CA ASP A 314 -1.35 -16.43 -32.46
C ASP A 314 -0.51 -15.59 -31.48
N CYS A 315 -1.09 -15.17 -30.36
CA CYS A 315 -0.39 -14.49 -29.26
C CYS A 315 0.65 -15.40 -28.61
N LYS A 316 0.29 -16.66 -28.29
CA LYS A 316 1.24 -17.67 -27.80
C LYS A 316 2.43 -17.81 -28.76
N ASN A 317 2.16 -18.03 -30.04
CA ASN A 317 3.22 -18.22 -31.04
C ASN A 317 4.13 -16.98 -31.14
N ALA A 318 3.57 -15.78 -31.01
CA ALA A 318 4.35 -14.55 -31.00
C ALA A 318 5.24 -14.41 -29.76
N ILE A 319 4.77 -14.84 -28.58
CA ILE A 319 5.60 -14.90 -27.36
C ILE A 319 6.77 -15.86 -27.56
N GLU A 320 6.50 -17.08 -28.07
CA GLU A 320 7.54 -18.08 -28.34
C GLU A 320 8.58 -17.56 -29.34
N GLN A 321 8.13 -16.90 -30.40
CA GLN A 321 8.99 -16.27 -31.39
C GLN A 321 9.82 -15.14 -30.77
N ALA A 322 9.20 -14.23 -30.00
CA ALA A 322 9.90 -13.11 -29.36
C ALA A 322 11.00 -13.61 -28.41
N ILE A 323 10.72 -14.65 -27.62
CA ILE A 323 11.73 -15.28 -26.76
C ILE A 323 12.84 -15.92 -27.60
N THR A 324 12.51 -16.62 -28.68
CA THR A 324 13.51 -17.31 -29.50
C THR A 324 14.44 -16.33 -30.22
N GLU A 325 13.92 -15.20 -30.69
CA GLU A 325 14.68 -14.20 -31.44
C GLU A 325 15.52 -13.27 -30.55
N ASN A 326 15.08 -13.03 -29.31
CA ASN A 326 15.70 -12.04 -28.41
C ASN A 326 16.40 -12.65 -27.19
N PHE A 327 16.62 -13.97 -27.19
CA PHE A 327 17.39 -14.64 -26.16
C PHE A 327 18.82 -14.91 -26.63
N ASP A 328 19.80 -14.28 -25.99
CA ASP A 328 21.22 -14.39 -26.36
C ASP A 328 21.94 -15.63 -25.77
N GLY A 329 21.20 -16.46 -25.01
CA GLY A 329 21.73 -17.63 -24.30
C GLY A 329 22.00 -17.38 -22.80
N MET A 330 21.99 -16.13 -22.35
CA MET A 330 22.14 -15.74 -20.94
C MET A 330 20.95 -14.92 -20.44
N SER A 331 20.41 -13.99 -21.24
CA SER A 331 19.31 -13.09 -20.87
C SER A 331 18.40 -12.75 -22.05
N LEU A 332 17.20 -12.27 -21.74
CA LEU A 332 16.28 -11.68 -22.72
C LEU A 332 16.54 -10.17 -22.81
N ASN A 333 16.43 -9.61 -24.01
CA ASN A 333 16.49 -8.15 -24.17
C ASN A 333 15.34 -7.47 -23.39
N PRO A 334 15.56 -6.29 -22.76
CA PRO A 334 14.55 -5.64 -21.91
C PRO A 334 13.20 -5.35 -22.61
N ASP A 335 13.22 -5.05 -23.91
CA ASP A 335 12.02 -4.67 -24.68
C ASP A 335 11.32 -5.86 -25.36
N THR A 336 11.69 -7.10 -25.02
CA THR A 336 11.20 -8.31 -25.71
C THR A 336 9.68 -8.47 -25.61
N ALA A 337 9.08 -8.05 -24.49
CA ALA A 337 7.63 -8.14 -24.28
C ALA A 337 6.83 -7.03 -24.99
N THR A 338 7.46 -5.88 -25.23
CA THR A 338 6.83 -4.65 -25.75
C THR A 338 6.14 -4.89 -27.08
N GLY A 339 6.84 -5.48 -28.06
CA GLY A 339 6.27 -5.73 -29.39
C GLY A 339 5.09 -6.72 -29.39
N VAL A 340 5.05 -7.66 -28.44
CA VAL A 340 3.93 -8.61 -28.29
C VAL A 340 2.73 -7.91 -27.66
N ILE A 341 2.95 -7.12 -26.60
CA ILE A 341 1.90 -6.34 -25.92
C ILE A 341 1.31 -5.28 -26.86
N GLU A 342 2.15 -4.61 -27.64
CA GLU A 342 1.70 -3.71 -28.69
C GLU A 342 0.83 -4.43 -29.71
N LYS A 343 1.15 -5.65 -30.12
CA LYS A 343 0.40 -6.34 -31.17
C LYS A 343 -0.93 -6.94 -30.69
N TYR A 344 -0.96 -7.52 -29.48
CA TYR A 344 -2.10 -8.31 -29.01
C TYR A 344 -2.86 -7.69 -27.82
N GLY A 345 -2.29 -6.69 -27.17
CA GLY A 345 -2.88 -5.99 -26.04
C GLY A 345 -2.63 -6.64 -24.69
N GLU A 346 -2.63 -5.80 -23.66
CA GLU A 346 -2.33 -6.20 -22.27
C GLU A 346 -3.24 -7.33 -21.79
N LYS A 347 -4.55 -7.20 -22.05
CA LYS A 347 -5.56 -8.17 -21.62
C LYS A 347 -5.28 -9.57 -22.21
N ARG A 348 -4.90 -9.66 -23.49
CA ARG A 348 -4.66 -10.94 -24.18
C ARG A 348 -3.33 -11.57 -23.77
N VAL A 349 -2.27 -10.76 -23.71
CA VAL A 349 -0.96 -11.24 -23.26
C VAL A 349 -1.05 -11.75 -21.82
N ALA A 350 -1.69 -10.99 -20.92
CA ALA A 350 -1.93 -11.41 -19.55
C ALA A 350 -2.74 -12.72 -19.46
N PHE A 351 -3.82 -12.84 -20.25
CA PHE A 351 -4.65 -14.04 -20.28
C PHE A 351 -3.88 -15.29 -20.71
N VAL A 352 -3.08 -15.21 -21.78
CA VAL A 352 -2.29 -16.35 -22.30
C VAL A 352 -1.19 -16.76 -21.33
N LEU A 353 -0.50 -15.80 -20.70
CA LEU A 353 0.54 -16.07 -19.71
C LEU A 353 -0.04 -16.64 -18.41
N ALA A 354 -1.14 -16.10 -17.91
CA ALA A 354 -1.83 -16.62 -16.73
C ALA A 354 -2.34 -18.04 -16.94
N ASN A 355 -2.93 -18.32 -18.11
CA ASN A 355 -3.31 -19.68 -18.51
C ASN A 355 -2.10 -20.63 -18.49
N THR A 356 -0.96 -20.20 -19.04
CA THR A 356 0.28 -20.99 -19.07
C THR A 356 0.76 -21.32 -17.65
N LEU A 357 0.78 -20.34 -16.75
CA LEU A 357 1.17 -20.53 -15.35
C LEU A 357 0.24 -21.47 -14.59
N LYS A 358 -1.08 -21.37 -14.81
CA LYS A 358 -2.06 -22.29 -14.17
C LYS A 358 -1.86 -23.74 -14.64
N GLN A 359 -1.59 -23.93 -15.93
CA GLN A 359 -1.32 -25.25 -16.52
C GLN A 359 0.05 -25.83 -16.11
N LEU A 360 1.00 -24.97 -15.74
CA LEU A 360 2.36 -25.33 -15.32
C LEU A 360 2.64 -25.03 -13.83
N SER A 361 1.59 -24.94 -13.01
CA SER A 361 1.68 -24.49 -11.61
C SER A 361 2.61 -25.34 -10.74
N TYR A 362 2.81 -26.60 -11.13
CA TYR A 362 3.71 -27.56 -10.49
C TYR A 362 5.21 -27.28 -10.73
N ASP A 363 5.59 -26.44 -11.70
CA ASP A 363 6.99 -26.18 -12.01
C ASP A 363 7.56 -25.14 -11.03
N GLY A 364 8.59 -25.53 -10.27
CA GLY A 364 9.22 -24.70 -9.23
C GLY A 364 10.13 -23.59 -9.78
N ARG A 365 10.32 -23.48 -11.10
CA ARG A 365 11.15 -22.44 -11.72
C ARG A 365 10.41 -21.14 -11.98
N PHE A 366 9.08 -21.14 -11.89
CA PHE A 366 8.29 -19.91 -11.91
C PHE A 366 8.23 -19.31 -10.51
N SER A 367 8.44 -18.00 -10.41
CA SER A 367 8.38 -17.29 -9.13
C SER A 367 6.99 -17.37 -8.50
N ASP A 368 6.92 -17.39 -7.17
CA ASP A 368 5.65 -17.39 -6.46
C ASP A 368 4.85 -16.10 -6.72
N GLY A 369 5.54 -14.98 -6.97
CA GLY A 369 4.92 -13.74 -7.41
C GLY A 369 4.20 -13.86 -8.74
N ASN A 370 4.78 -14.54 -9.74
CA ASN A 370 4.13 -14.80 -11.03
C ASN A 370 2.92 -15.73 -10.89
N LYS A 371 3.02 -16.76 -10.05
CA LYS A 371 1.90 -17.68 -9.79
C LYS A 371 0.71 -16.96 -9.14
N ARG A 372 0.96 -16.17 -8.09
CA ARG A 372 -0.08 -15.37 -7.42
C ARG A 372 -0.72 -14.34 -8.33
N TRP A 373 0.07 -13.71 -9.21
CA TRP A 373 -0.45 -12.80 -10.23
C TRP A 373 -1.41 -13.51 -11.20
N ALA A 374 -1.06 -14.72 -11.65
CA ALA A 374 -1.91 -15.52 -12.52
C ALA A 374 -3.21 -15.98 -11.82
N ASP A 375 -3.18 -16.25 -10.51
CA ASP A 375 -4.36 -16.61 -9.73
C ASP A 375 -5.40 -15.47 -9.68
N GLY A 376 -4.95 -14.21 -9.75
CA GLY A 376 -5.81 -13.03 -9.82
C GLY A 376 -6.54 -12.84 -11.15
N ILE A 377 -6.21 -13.61 -12.19
CA ILE A 377 -6.86 -13.55 -13.51
C ILE A 377 -7.81 -14.74 -13.64
N ASP A 378 -9.09 -14.48 -13.92
CA ASP A 378 -10.08 -15.54 -14.11
C ASP A 378 -9.83 -16.29 -15.43
N ILE A 379 -9.56 -17.59 -15.33
CA ILE A 379 -9.34 -18.48 -16.48
C ILE A 379 -10.30 -19.66 -16.26
N PRO A 380 -11.44 -19.73 -16.97
CA PRO A 380 -12.41 -20.78 -16.75
C PRO A 380 -11.89 -22.14 -17.23
N GLU A 381 -12.30 -23.21 -16.56
CA GLU A 381 -12.06 -24.57 -17.04
C GLU A 381 -12.82 -24.80 -18.36
N ASN A 382 -12.09 -25.06 -19.43
CA ASN A 382 -12.64 -25.12 -20.78
C ASN A 382 -12.56 -26.54 -21.33
N ILE A 383 -13.29 -27.45 -20.68
CA ILE A 383 -13.34 -28.86 -21.05
C ILE A 383 -14.43 -29.06 -22.10
N SER A 384 -14.03 -29.43 -23.33
CA SER A 384 -14.95 -29.82 -24.39
C SER A 384 -14.67 -31.23 -24.84
N ARG A 385 -15.69 -32.11 -24.77
CA ARG A 385 -15.59 -33.53 -25.15
C ARG A 385 -14.42 -34.27 -24.47
N GLY A 386 -14.13 -33.92 -23.20
CA GLY A 386 -13.05 -34.52 -22.41
C GLY A 386 -11.64 -34.04 -22.76
N MET A 387 -11.51 -33.01 -23.60
CA MET A 387 -10.25 -32.32 -23.87
C MET A 387 -10.28 -30.92 -23.26
N ASP A 388 -9.22 -30.57 -22.55
CA ASP A 388 -9.01 -29.21 -22.04
C ASP A 388 -8.47 -28.32 -23.17
N LEU A 389 -9.31 -27.41 -23.66
CA LEU A 389 -8.98 -26.49 -24.76
C LEU A 389 -8.02 -25.38 -24.33
N ASN A 390 -7.84 -25.17 -23.02
CA ASN A 390 -6.88 -24.20 -22.49
C ASN A 390 -5.42 -24.61 -22.81
N ARG A 391 -5.18 -25.89 -23.09
CA ARG A 391 -3.84 -26.41 -23.39
C ARG A 391 -3.29 -25.98 -24.75
N ASP A 392 -4.16 -25.52 -25.67
CA ASP A 392 -3.76 -25.20 -27.04
C ASP A 392 -2.89 -23.94 -27.13
N TYR A 393 -3.04 -23.03 -26.17
CA TYR A 393 -2.30 -21.76 -26.09
C TYR A 393 -1.38 -21.69 -24.87
N VAL A 394 -0.88 -22.83 -24.39
CA VAL A 394 0.23 -22.89 -23.41
C VAL A 394 1.55 -22.56 -24.11
N VAL A 395 2.27 -21.55 -23.60
CA VAL A 395 3.56 -21.11 -24.15
C VAL A 395 4.64 -22.16 -23.89
N SER A 396 5.29 -22.60 -24.96
CA SER A 396 6.31 -23.64 -24.97
C SER A 396 7.70 -23.01 -25.01
N SER A 397 8.25 -22.70 -23.84
CA SER A 397 9.62 -22.20 -23.67
C SER A 397 10.25 -22.78 -22.40
N HIS A 398 11.56 -22.60 -22.23
CA HIS A 398 12.23 -23.03 -20.99
C HIS A 398 11.66 -22.22 -19.80
N PRO A 399 11.18 -22.86 -18.72
CA PRO A 399 10.44 -22.16 -17.66
C PRO A 399 11.17 -20.99 -17.01
N ALA A 400 12.50 -21.06 -16.85
CA ALA A 400 13.27 -19.92 -16.32
C ALA A 400 13.31 -18.71 -17.27
N VAL A 401 13.38 -18.95 -18.58
CA VAL A 401 13.38 -17.90 -19.60
C VAL A 401 11.98 -17.31 -19.74
N LEU A 402 10.97 -18.17 -19.72
CA LEU A 402 9.57 -17.75 -19.73
C LEU A 402 9.20 -16.97 -18.47
N ASN A 403 9.73 -17.34 -17.30
CA ASN A 403 9.56 -16.56 -16.07
C ASN A 403 10.09 -15.14 -16.24
N GLY A 404 11.30 -14.98 -16.78
CA GLY A 404 11.87 -13.66 -17.08
C GLY A 404 11.04 -12.85 -18.08
N PHE A 405 10.49 -13.49 -19.11
CA PHE A 405 9.57 -12.82 -20.04
C PHE A 405 8.26 -12.37 -19.34
N ILE A 406 7.72 -13.18 -18.43
CA ILE A 406 6.52 -12.84 -17.66
C ILE A 406 6.78 -11.63 -16.76
N ASP A 407 7.95 -11.57 -16.11
CA ASP A 407 8.35 -10.42 -15.29
C ASP A 407 8.41 -9.14 -16.13
N MET A 408 9.02 -9.19 -17.32
CA MET A 408 9.03 -8.06 -18.28
C MET A 408 7.63 -7.64 -18.71
N ALA A 409 6.79 -8.60 -19.09
CA ALA A 409 5.42 -8.33 -19.53
C ALA A 409 4.57 -7.72 -18.41
N ARG A 410 4.74 -8.17 -17.16
CA ARG A 410 4.05 -7.62 -15.99
C ARG A 410 4.50 -6.19 -15.71
N ASN A 411 5.80 -5.91 -15.82
CA ASN A 411 6.34 -4.56 -15.63
C ASN A 411 5.82 -3.59 -16.71
N GLU A 412 5.86 -3.99 -17.97
CA GLU A 412 5.34 -3.19 -19.09
C GLU A 412 3.84 -2.88 -18.94
N ILE A 413 3.02 -3.87 -18.58
CA ILE A 413 1.59 -3.67 -18.30
C ILE A 413 1.38 -2.74 -17.10
N HIS A 414 2.24 -2.82 -16.08
CA HIS A 414 2.17 -1.96 -14.91
C HIS A 414 2.51 -0.51 -15.25
N ILE A 415 3.57 -0.28 -16.03
CA ILE A 415 3.99 1.04 -16.53
C ILE A 415 2.86 1.65 -17.37
N ARG A 416 2.31 0.92 -18.35
CA ARG A 416 1.19 1.43 -19.18
C ARG A 416 -0.06 1.78 -18.38
N LYS A 417 -0.36 1.02 -17.32
CA LYS A 417 -1.47 1.35 -16.41
C LYS A 417 -1.19 2.56 -15.55
N LEU A 418 0.07 2.76 -15.13
CA LEU A 418 0.49 4.00 -14.45
C LEU A 418 0.36 5.19 -15.40
N GLU A 419 0.76 5.07 -16.66
CA GLU A 419 0.55 6.08 -17.71
C GLU A 419 -0.94 6.41 -17.91
N GLU A 420 -1.82 5.40 -17.94
CA GLU A 420 -3.28 5.58 -18.07
C GLU A 420 -3.91 6.25 -16.83
N VAL A 421 -3.42 5.93 -15.63
CA VAL A 421 -3.92 6.50 -14.36
C VAL A 421 -3.43 7.94 -14.12
N LEU A 422 -2.22 8.26 -14.59
CA LEU A 422 -1.62 9.60 -14.42
C LEU A 422 -2.02 10.58 -15.53
N GLY A 423 -2.65 10.13 -16.63
CA GLY A 423 -3.14 11.01 -17.69
C GLY A 423 -2.05 11.74 -18.48
N VAL A 424 -0.79 11.29 -18.35
CA VAL A 424 0.37 11.89 -19.02
C VAL A 424 0.60 11.13 -20.33
N LYS A 425 0.49 11.83 -21.47
CA LYS A 425 1.12 11.35 -22.70
C LYS A 425 2.63 11.46 -22.52
N ASN A 426 3.27 10.40 -22.05
CA ASN A 426 4.72 10.33 -22.02
C ASN A 426 5.22 10.27 -23.47
N GLN A 427 5.66 11.41 -24.01
CA GLN A 427 6.60 11.39 -25.13
C GLN A 427 7.95 10.94 -24.56
N TYR A 428 8.30 9.67 -24.80
CA TYR A 428 9.59 9.13 -24.38
C TYR A 428 10.74 10.05 -24.84
N ILE A 429 11.51 10.58 -23.89
CA ILE A 429 12.65 11.44 -24.15
C ILE A 429 13.85 10.57 -24.52
N THR A 430 14.54 10.97 -25.59
CA THR A 430 15.74 10.33 -26.10
C THR A 430 16.82 11.39 -26.32
N GLU A 431 18.07 10.95 -26.53
CA GLU A 431 19.19 11.86 -26.84
C GLU A 431 18.96 12.70 -28.11
N ASN A 432 18.02 12.28 -28.98
CA ASN A 432 17.69 12.97 -30.22
C ASN A 432 16.40 13.80 -30.13
N THR A 433 15.77 13.87 -28.96
CA THR A 433 14.50 14.60 -28.77
C THR A 433 14.69 16.09 -29.03
N ARG A 434 13.79 16.63 -29.86
CA ARG A 434 13.69 18.04 -30.29
C ARG A 434 12.22 18.41 -30.38
N GLY A 435 11.91 19.69 -30.28
CA GLY A 435 10.52 20.16 -30.34
C GLY A 435 9.68 19.76 -29.12
N TYR A 436 10.30 19.37 -27.99
CA TYR A 436 9.57 18.91 -26.81
C TYR A 436 8.97 20.09 -26.04
N GLU A 437 7.67 20.04 -25.76
CA GLU A 437 7.01 21.02 -24.90
C GLU A 437 6.95 20.47 -23.47
N VAL A 438 7.42 21.26 -22.51
CA VAL A 438 7.50 20.87 -21.10
C VAL A 438 6.41 21.59 -20.35
N ASP A 439 5.61 20.85 -19.58
CA ASP A 439 4.54 21.44 -18.79
C ASP A 439 5.08 22.52 -17.84
N GLY A 440 4.44 23.70 -17.88
CA GLY A 440 4.85 24.86 -17.11
C GLY A 440 5.98 25.71 -17.71
N HIS A 441 6.55 25.35 -18.87
CA HIS A 441 7.62 26.10 -19.52
C HIS A 441 7.25 26.46 -20.96
N THR A 442 7.46 27.72 -21.36
CA THR A 442 7.10 28.20 -22.69
C THR A 442 8.14 27.84 -23.74
N GLY A 443 7.67 27.43 -24.92
CA GLY A 443 8.53 27.12 -26.07
C GLY A 443 8.93 25.65 -26.14
N THR A 444 9.73 25.31 -27.16
CA THR A 444 10.20 23.95 -27.39
C THR A 444 11.62 23.74 -26.89
N TRP A 445 11.91 22.50 -26.50
CA TRP A 445 13.16 22.09 -25.88
C TRP A 445 13.78 20.90 -26.62
N TYR A 446 15.11 20.80 -26.57
CA TYR A 446 15.86 19.68 -27.15
C TYR A 446 16.90 19.12 -26.17
N ALA A 447 17.14 17.82 -26.24
CA ALA A 447 18.13 17.14 -25.40
C ALA A 447 19.55 17.58 -25.77
N VAL A 448 20.36 17.93 -24.77
CA VAL A 448 21.77 18.34 -24.92
C VAL A 448 22.76 17.44 -24.20
N ASP A 449 22.35 16.80 -23.10
CA ASP A 449 23.15 15.84 -22.33
C ASP A 449 22.23 14.80 -21.70
N MET A 450 22.79 13.64 -21.35
CA MET A 450 22.06 12.54 -20.72
C MET A 450 22.92 11.86 -19.66
N LYS A 451 22.28 11.52 -18.54
CA LYS A 451 22.87 10.65 -17.52
C LYS A 451 21.89 9.60 -17.05
N THR A 452 22.44 8.45 -16.67
CA THR A 452 21.69 7.37 -16.05
C THR A 452 21.94 7.35 -14.56
N TYR A 453 20.86 7.38 -13.80
CA TYR A 453 20.87 7.29 -12.34
C TYR A 453 19.88 6.22 -11.92
N HIS A 454 20.34 5.26 -11.11
CA HIS A 454 19.53 4.12 -10.67
C HIS A 454 18.81 3.34 -11.82
N GLY A 455 19.41 3.29 -13.02
CA GLY A 455 18.82 2.60 -14.17
C GLY A 455 17.81 3.41 -14.97
N GLU A 456 17.40 4.60 -14.51
CA GLU A 456 16.57 5.55 -15.24
C GLU A 456 17.43 6.62 -15.93
N ARG A 457 17.03 7.04 -17.13
CA ARG A 457 17.73 8.10 -17.88
C ARG A 457 17.11 9.46 -17.63
N PHE A 458 17.98 10.45 -17.42
CA PHE A 458 17.64 11.86 -17.24
C PHE A 458 18.31 12.68 -18.32
N PHE A 459 17.57 13.63 -18.89
CA PHE A 459 18.00 14.42 -20.02
C PHE A 459 18.05 15.89 -19.64
N GLN A 460 19.20 16.51 -19.86
CA GLN A 460 19.31 17.96 -19.82
C GLN A 460 18.69 18.51 -21.10
N MET A 461 17.68 19.36 -20.97
CA MET A 461 16.95 19.94 -22.09
C MET A 461 17.27 21.43 -22.19
N ARG A 462 17.52 21.91 -23.41
CA ARG A 462 17.79 23.31 -23.72
C ARG A 462 16.68 23.92 -24.56
N SER A 463 16.34 25.18 -24.29
CA SER A 463 15.38 25.92 -25.09
C SER A 463 15.84 26.06 -26.53
N GLU A 464 15.00 25.70 -27.49
CA GLU A 464 15.29 25.91 -28.92
C GLU A 464 15.21 27.38 -29.32
N GLU A 465 14.34 28.16 -28.68
CA GLU A 465 14.15 29.58 -28.97
C GLU A 465 15.26 30.44 -28.36
N TYR A 466 15.60 30.20 -27.09
CA TYR A 466 16.50 31.06 -26.33
C TYR A 466 17.90 30.46 -26.09
N GLY A 467 18.10 29.16 -26.39
CA GLY A 467 19.40 28.52 -26.25
C GLY A 467 19.97 28.65 -24.82
N GLN A 468 21.19 29.18 -24.71
CA GLN A 468 21.89 29.39 -23.43
C GLN A 468 21.51 30.72 -22.73
N GLU A 469 20.60 31.51 -23.30
CA GLU A 469 20.14 32.76 -22.67
C GLU A 469 19.19 32.51 -21.49
N VAL A 470 18.61 31.31 -21.42
CA VAL A 470 17.79 30.81 -20.31
C VAL A 470 18.43 29.58 -19.69
N ALA A 471 18.04 29.25 -18.46
CA ALA A 471 18.49 28.04 -17.81
C ALA A 471 17.98 26.79 -18.55
N ASP A 472 18.79 25.74 -18.57
CA ASP A 472 18.35 24.42 -19.03
C ASP A 472 17.42 23.80 -17.95
N ILE A 473 16.77 22.70 -18.29
CA ILE A 473 15.96 21.90 -17.36
C ILE A 473 16.41 20.44 -17.41
N ILE A 474 16.00 19.64 -16.43
CA ILE A 474 16.18 18.18 -16.46
C ILE A 474 14.82 17.50 -16.52
N VAL A 475 14.68 16.56 -17.45
CA VAL A 475 13.46 15.78 -17.68
C VAL A 475 13.81 14.29 -17.62
N SER A 476 12.95 13.46 -17.04
CA SER A 476 13.12 12.00 -17.04
C SER A 476 12.87 11.40 -18.43
N GLU A 477 13.25 10.14 -18.65
CA GLU A 477 13.00 9.46 -19.93
C GLU A 477 11.51 9.31 -20.26
N ASN A 478 10.65 9.41 -19.24
CA ASN A 478 9.21 9.38 -19.36
C ASN A 478 8.61 10.77 -19.67
N GLY A 479 9.41 11.84 -19.67
CA GLY A 479 8.94 13.20 -19.97
C GLY A 479 8.56 14.04 -18.74
N THR A 480 8.72 13.51 -17.52
CA THR A 480 8.46 14.26 -16.29
C THR A 480 9.53 15.32 -16.06
N LEU A 481 9.13 16.57 -15.79
CA LEU A 481 10.06 17.62 -15.37
C LEU A 481 10.61 17.29 -13.97
N VAL A 482 11.93 17.19 -13.85
CA VAL A 482 12.63 16.79 -12.62
C VAL A 482 13.33 17.96 -11.95
N ALA A 483 13.95 18.84 -12.75
CA ALA A 483 14.63 20.01 -12.20
C ALA A 483 14.56 21.21 -13.15
N GLU A 484 14.46 22.41 -12.59
CA GLU A 484 14.49 23.70 -13.28
C GLU A 484 15.71 24.52 -12.88
N ASP A 485 15.94 25.65 -13.56
CA ASP A 485 17.05 26.58 -13.29
C ASP A 485 18.47 25.97 -13.41
N ILE A 486 18.67 25.05 -14.37
CA ILE A 486 19.95 24.33 -14.56
C ILE A 486 20.94 25.11 -15.42
N TRP A 487 21.97 25.67 -14.80
CA TRP A 487 23.05 26.39 -15.50
C TRP A 487 24.33 25.57 -15.72
N HIS A 488 24.53 24.51 -14.93
CA HIS A 488 25.77 23.74 -14.89
C HIS A 488 25.54 22.23 -15.11
N GLY A 489 24.51 21.87 -15.88
CA GLY A 489 24.14 20.49 -16.17
C GLY A 489 23.83 19.69 -14.91
N PHE A 490 24.30 18.46 -14.83
CA PHE A 490 24.09 17.58 -13.68
C PHE A 490 25.02 17.91 -12.49
N ASP A 491 24.93 19.16 -12.00
CA ASP A 491 25.63 19.63 -10.81
C ASP A 491 25.02 19.08 -9.50
N GLU A 492 25.36 19.64 -8.34
CA GLU A 492 24.84 19.13 -7.05
C GLU A 492 23.34 19.39 -6.88
N GLY A 493 22.85 20.56 -7.29
CA GLY A 493 21.42 20.89 -7.19
C GLY A 493 20.57 20.02 -8.13
N ALA A 494 21.04 19.80 -9.35
CA ALA A 494 20.42 18.86 -10.27
C ALA A 494 20.33 17.43 -9.70
N ARG A 495 21.41 16.95 -9.05
CA ARG A 495 21.44 15.61 -8.46
C ARG A 495 20.57 15.49 -7.22
N GLU A 496 20.40 16.56 -6.46
CA GLU A 496 19.47 16.62 -5.32
C GLU A 496 18.02 16.47 -5.81
N ALA A 497 17.61 17.24 -6.82
CA ALA A 497 16.29 17.13 -7.43
C ALA A 497 16.03 15.74 -8.05
N ILE A 498 17.03 15.16 -8.73
CA ILE A 498 16.94 13.78 -9.24
C ILE A 498 16.79 12.76 -8.10
N SER A 499 17.51 12.96 -6.99
CA SER A 499 17.42 12.07 -5.84
C SER A 499 16.02 12.11 -5.21
N GLU A 500 15.42 13.30 -5.08
CA GLU A 500 14.05 13.48 -4.61
C GLU A 500 13.03 12.83 -5.55
N TYR A 501 13.17 13.03 -6.87
CA TYR A 501 12.31 12.39 -7.86
C TYR A 501 12.41 10.85 -7.80
N LEU A 502 13.63 10.29 -7.69
CA LEU A 502 13.82 8.84 -7.58
C LEU A 502 13.16 8.30 -6.30
N GLU A 503 13.28 9.01 -5.18
CA GLU A 503 12.64 8.67 -3.90
C GLU A 503 11.11 8.69 -4.01
N GLU A 504 10.52 9.72 -4.63
CA GLU A 504 9.07 9.82 -4.88
C GLU A 504 8.55 8.67 -5.78
N ASN A 505 9.39 8.18 -6.69
CA ASN A 505 9.10 7.04 -7.55
C ASN A 505 9.48 5.68 -6.93
N GLY A 506 9.82 5.66 -5.63
CA GLY A 506 10.01 4.42 -4.86
C GLY A 506 11.42 3.83 -4.89
N ALA A 507 12.42 4.54 -5.43
CA ALA A 507 13.82 4.13 -5.32
C ALA A 507 14.34 4.36 -3.91
N THR A 508 14.96 3.35 -3.32
CA THR A 508 15.41 3.36 -1.93
C THR A 508 16.73 2.63 -1.75
N VAL A 509 17.28 2.70 -0.53
CA VAL A 509 18.47 1.91 -0.15
C VAL A 509 18.23 0.39 -0.29
N TYR A 510 16.99 -0.10 -0.28
CA TYR A 510 16.67 -1.53 -0.48
C TYR A 510 16.94 -2.04 -1.90
N ASP A 511 17.00 -1.14 -2.89
CA ASP A 511 17.27 -1.52 -4.27
C ASP A 511 18.76 -1.81 -4.52
N LEU A 512 19.62 -1.47 -3.55
CA LEU A 512 21.04 -1.79 -3.59
C LEU A 512 21.29 -3.26 -3.24
N MET A 513 21.81 -4.03 -4.20
CA MET A 513 22.32 -5.39 -3.91
C MET A 513 23.66 -5.37 -3.15
N ASN A 514 24.45 -4.30 -3.33
CA ASN A 514 25.74 -4.11 -2.68
C ASN A 514 25.93 -2.63 -2.36
N LEU A 515 26.58 -2.31 -1.24
CA LEU A 515 27.07 -0.95 -1.00
C LEU A 515 28.27 -0.68 -1.91
N PRO A 516 28.23 0.36 -2.77
CA PRO A 516 29.34 0.66 -3.65
C PRO A 516 30.60 1.08 -2.88
N GLY A 517 31.77 0.66 -3.37
CA GLY A 517 33.04 1.19 -2.85
C GLY A 517 33.15 2.69 -3.11
N GLN A 518 33.69 3.44 -2.15
CA GLN A 518 33.76 4.91 -2.09
C GLN A 518 32.44 5.66 -1.84
N ALA A 519 31.32 4.95 -1.67
CA ALA A 519 30.05 5.56 -1.27
C ALA A 519 30.16 6.21 0.13
N THR A 520 29.33 7.22 0.35
CA THR A 520 29.16 7.84 1.68
C THR A 520 27.84 7.40 2.28
N VAL A 521 27.87 6.74 3.41
CA VAL A 521 26.69 6.27 4.15
C VAL A 521 26.47 7.19 5.34
N ILE A 522 25.23 7.61 5.54
CA ILE A 522 24.80 8.35 6.73
C ILE A 522 23.90 7.42 7.54
N LEU A 523 24.27 7.18 8.79
CA LEU A 523 23.50 6.36 9.71
C LEU A 523 22.38 7.18 10.37
N ALA A 524 21.37 6.51 10.92
CA ALA A 524 20.21 7.14 11.58
C ALA A 524 20.60 8.03 12.77
N ASN A 525 21.71 7.73 13.44
CA ASN A 525 22.27 8.58 14.51
C ASN A 525 23.07 9.80 14.00
N GLY A 526 23.11 10.03 12.68
CA GLY A 526 23.85 11.11 12.03
C GLY A 526 25.33 10.81 11.75
N THR A 527 25.82 9.62 12.09
CA THR A 527 27.22 9.25 11.82
C THR A 527 27.45 9.11 10.33
N VAL A 528 28.49 9.79 9.82
CA VAL A 528 28.90 9.70 8.42
C VAL A 528 30.03 8.68 8.27
N MET A 529 29.81 7.70 7.40
CA MET A 529 30.68 6.57 7.13
C MET A 529 31.11 6.57 5.68
N LYS A 530 32.41 6.40 5.43
CA LYS A 530 32.95 6.21 4.08
C LYS A 530 33.20 4.73 3.83
N ILE A 531 32.63 4.22 2.75
CA ILE A 531 32.81 2.82 2.33
C ILE A 531 34.10 2.70 1.53
N MET A 532 35.02 1.84 1.96
CA MET A 532 36.32 1.72 1.31
C MET A 532 36.27 0.81 0.08
N GLU A 533 35.56 -0.31 0.20
CA GLU A 533 35.41 -1.34 -0.83
C GLU A 533 33.95 -1.77 -0.92
N GLN A 534 33.54 -2.31 -2.07
CA GLN A 534 32.18 -2.79 -2.28
C GLN A 534 31.87 -3.94 -1.32
N GLN A 535 30.71 -3.88 -0.66
CA GLN A 535 30.30 -4.86 0.34
C GLN A 535 28.90 -5.38 0.05
N PRO A 536 28.65 -6.70 0.18
CA PRO A 536 27.31 -7.27 0.04
C PRO A 536 26.42 -6.80 1.19
N ILE A 537 25.19 -6.43 0.85
CA ILE A 537 24.17 -6.07 1.84
C ILE A 537 23.50 -7.34 2.35
N SER A 538 23.19 -7.38 3.64
CA SER A 538 22.36 -8.43 4.25
C SER A 538 21.16 -7.78 4.93
N THR A 539 19.97 -8.20 4.52
CA THR A 539 18.67 -7.79 5.09
C THR A 539 18.06 -8.89 5.97
N ASP A 540 18.70 -10.05 6.07
CA ASP A 540 18.20 -11.21 6.83
C ASP A 540 18.64 -11.20 8.31
N THR A 541 19.41 -10.19 8.73
CA THR A 541 19.92 -10.09 10.10
C THR A 541 20.18 -8.65 10.51
N TRP A 542 20.02 -8.36 11.81
CA TRP A 542 20.41 -7.10 12.42
C TRP A 542 21.90 -7.01 12.75
N GLU A 543 22.63 -8.13 12.66
CA GLU A 543 24.06 -8.16 12.93
C GLU A 543 24.84 -7.15 12.07
N PRO A 544 25.85 -6.48 12.65
CA PRO A 544 26.63 -5.48 11.93
C PRO A 544 27.61 -6.16 10.95
N THR A 545 27.14 -6.39 9.73
CA THR A 545 27.90 -7.05 8.65
C THR A 545 28.69 -6.07 7.78
N LEU A 546 28.33 -4.79 7.79
CA LEU A 546 28.94 -3.74 6.97
C LEU A 546 30.03 -3.01 7.75
N THR A 547 31.06 -2.54 7.04
CA THR A 547 32.21 -1.83 7.63
C THR A 547 32.49 -0.54 6.88
N GLY A 548 32.80 0.54 7.60
CA GLY A 548 33.17 1.82 7.01
C GLY A 548 34.09 2.64 7.92
N GLN A 549 34.62 3.73 7.39
CA GLN A 549 35.46 4.67 8.15
C GLN A 549 34.66 5.92 8.51
N ASN A 550 34.65 6.28 9.78
CA ASN A 550 34.04 7.53 10.21
C ASN A 550 34.90 8.75 9.77
N LEU A 551 34.44 9.97 10.07
CA LEU A 551 35.18 11.21 9.75
C LEU A 551 36.56 11.32 10.41
N ARG A 552 36.86 10.51 11.42
CA ARG A 552 38.18 10.42 12.09
C ARG A 552 39.11 9.39 11.45
N GLY A 553 38.62 8.63 10.46
CA GLY A 553 39.33 7.53 9.83
C GLY A 553 39.33 6.24 10.64
N GLU A 554 38.50 6.14 11.68
CA GLU A 554 38.36 4.94 12.49
C GLU A 554 37.38 3.98 11.81
N GLU A 555 37.77 2.72 11.72
CA GLU A 555 36.93 1.66 11.17
C GLU A 555 35.85 1.25 12.18
N GLN A 556 34.59 1.23 11.75
CA GLN A 556 33.45 0.79 12.55
C GLN A 556 32.55 -0.13 11.74
N LYS A 557 31.96 -1.11 12.43
CA LYS A 557 30.93 -1.98 11.87
C LYS A 557 29.55 -1.43 12.15
N PHE A 558 28.62 -1.65 11.24
CA PHE A 558 27.23 -1.22 11.37
C PHE A 558 26.29 -2.17 10.62
N SER A 559 25.03 -2.16 11.00
CA SER A 559 23.96 -2.91 10.37
C SER A 559 23.40 -2.18 9.15
N PHE A 560 22.86 -2.92 8.19
CA PHE A 560 22.10 -2.32 7.08
C PHE A 560 20.92 -1.48 7.59
N PHE A 561 20.28 -1.92 8.67
CA PHE A 561 19.13 -1.25 9.28
C PHE A 561 19.47 0.04 10.02
N GLU A 562 20.76 0.34 10.21
CA GLU A 562 21.24 1.61 10.75
C GLU A 562 21.38 2.69 9.68
N ILE A 563 21.30 2.33 8.40
CA ILE A 563 21.47 3.26 7.29
C ILE A 563 20.25 4.17 7.21
N HIS A 564 20.48 5.47 7.21
CA HIS A 564 19.46 6.48 6.89
C HIS A 564 19.53 6.90 5.43
N LYS A 565 20.74 7.07 4.89
CA LYS A 565 20.96 7.52 3.51
C LYS A 565 22.27 6.98 2.95
N VAL A 566 22.30 6.68 1.66
CA VAL A 566 23.51 6.31 0.91
C VAL A 566 23.70 7.30 -0.22
N ARG A 567 24.84 7.99 -0.22
CA ARG A 567 25.32 8.78 -1.35
C ARG A 567 26.23 7.94 -2.21
N GLU A 568 25.78 7.64 -3.43
CA GLU A 568 26.53 6.91 -4.43
C GLU A 568 27.69 7.72 -5.03
N ASN A 569 28.60 7.05 -5.72
CA ASN A 569 29.76 7.68 -6.37
C ASN A 569 29.37 8.68 -7.48
N ASN A 570 28.21 8.48 -8.09
CA ASN A 570 27.63 9.37 -9.10
C ASN A 570 26.99 10.63 -8.47
N GLY A 571 26.94 10.70 -7.13
CA GLY A 571 26.42 11.79 -6.34
C GLY A 571 24.92 11.80 -6.11
N ILE A 572 24.21 10.71 -6.42
CA ILE A 572 22.80 10.49 -6.05
C ILE A 572 22.69 10.02 -4.62
N ASP A 573 21.66 10.51 -3.94
CA ASP A 573 21.29 10.12 -2.61
C ASP A 573 20.09 9.15 -2.66
N LEU A 574 20.26 7.96 -2.10
CA LEU A 574 19.16 7.03 -1.84
C LEU A 574 18.86 7.03 -0.35
N LYS A 575 17.60 7.27 0.00
CA LYS A 575 17.16 7.26 1.40
C LYS A 575 16.58 5.91 1.80
N MET A 576 16.72 5.59 3.09
CA MET A 576 15.99 4.51 3.69
C MET A 576 14.50 4.92 3.76
N PRO A 577 13.55 4.08 3.32
CA PRO A 577 12.16 4.48 3.25
C PRO A 577 11.58 4.72 4.65
N GLU A 578 10.79 5.79 4.79
CA GLU A 578 10.02 6.08 6.00
C GLU A 578 8.75 5.21 6.04
N ASN A 579 8.94 3.91 6.21
CA ASN A 579 7.83 2.97 6.35
C ASN A 579 7.35 2.94 7.80
N HIS A 580 6.05 3.20 8.01
CA HIS A 580 5.40 3.10 9.30
C HIS A 580 4.88 1.67 9.53
N TYR A 581 5.74 0.81 10.09
CA TYR A 581 5.43 -0.57 10.47
C TYR A 581 4.81 -0.69 11.87
N ILE A 582 5.10 0.24 12.79
CA ILE A 582 4.58 0.19 14.15
C ILE A 582 3.31 1.02 14.22
N ASP A 583 2.14 0.38 14.34
CA ASP A 583 0.87 1.10 14.48
C ASP A 583 0.66 1.64 15.88
N GLN A 584 1.01 0.86 16.89
CA GLN A 584 0.92 1.23 18.29
C GLN A 584 1.81 0.34 19.16
N TYR A 585 2.17 0.88 20.32
CA TYR A 585 2.84 0.17 21.39
C TYR A 585 1.78 -0.36 22.35
N TYR A 586 2.05 -1.48 23.00
CA TYR A 586 1.23 -1.97 24.10
C TYR A 586 2.07 -2.23 25.33
N VAL A 587 1.44 -2.04 26.49
CA VAL A 587 2.01 -2.35 27.81
C VAL A 587 1.09 -3.32 28.50
N ILE A 588 1.67 -4.40 29.01
CA ILE A 588 0.99 -5.43 29.80
C ILE A 588 1.40 -5.25 31.26
N GLU A 589 0.40 -5.13 32.15
CA GLU A 589 0.64 -4.93 33.59
C GLU A 589 1.31 -6.15 34.23
N ASP A 590 0.83 -7.36 33.92
CA ASP A 590 1.34 -8.62 34.45
C ASP A 590 0.94 -9.80 33.55
N LEU A 591 1.92 -10.40 32.88
CA LEU A 591 1.77 -11.60 32.06
C LEU A 591 1.40 -12.85 32.89
N ALA A 592 1.70 -12.86 34.20
CA ALA A 592 1.43 -13.99 35.10
C ALA A 592 0.01 -13.96 35.70
N ALA A 593 -0.77 -12.90 35.45
CA ALA A 593 -2.09 -12.70 36.04
C ALA A 593 -3.08 -13.83 35.67
N LYS A 594 -3.66 -14.48 36.69
CA LYS A 594 -4.72 -15.50 36.54
C LYS A 594 -6.09 -14.84 36.37
N GLY A 595 -6.29 -14.16 35.24
CA GLY A 595 -7.48 -13.40 34.86
C GLY A 595 -7.16 -12.61 33.59
N GLY A 596 -8.18 -12.14 32.85
CA GLY A 596 -7.96 -11.46 31.56
C GLY A 596 -6.85 -10.40 31.63
N MET A 597 -5.84 -10.54 30.76
CA MET A 597 -4.67 -9.65 30.73
C MET A 597 -5.10 -8.21 30.52
N LYS A 598 -4.58 -7.30 31.35
CA LYS A 598 -4.76 -5.86 31.16
C LYS A 598 -3.69 -5.38 30.18
N ILE A 599 -4.15 -4.94 29.02
CA ILE A 599 -3.31 -4.45 27.92
C ILE A 599 -3.72 -3.01 27.63
N GLU A 600 -2.80 -2.09 27.84
CA GLU A 600 -2.97 -0.68 27.48
C GLU A 600 -2.21 -0.38 26.18
N ARG A 601 -2.76 0.49 25.34
CA ARG A 601 -2.23 0.79 24.00
C ARG A 601 -1.88 2.26 23.89
N TYR A 602 -0.75 2.53 23.26
CA TYR A 602 -0.11 3.83 23.18
C TYR A 602 0.33 4.11 21.74
N LYS A 603 0.08 5.32 21.24
CA LYS A 603 0.59 5.76 19.92
C LYS A 603 2.00 6.31 19.98
N ASP A 604 2.39 6.83 21.14
CA ASP A 604 3.70 7.42 21.38
C ASP A 604 4.61 6.44 22.12
N PHE A 605 5.82 6.24 21.61
CA PHE A 605 6.80 5.34 22.19
C PHE A 605 7.22 5.77 23.60
N GLY A 606 7.47 7.08 23.81
CA GLY A 606 7.88 7.62 25.10
C GLY A 606 6.82 7.44 26.17
N ALA A 607 5.54 7.63 25.83
CA ALA A 607 4.42 7.39 26.72
C ALA A 607 4.29 5.91 27.09
N ALA A 608 4.45 4.99 26.12
CA ALA A 608 4.43 3.56 26.38
C ALA A 608 5.57 3.13 27.30
N LEU A 609 6.78 3.62 27.03
CA LEU A 609 7.97 3.32 27.80
C LEU A 609 7.88 3.89 29.23
N GLY A 610 7.37 5.11 29.39
CA GLY A 610 7.08 5.70 30.71
C GLY A 610 6.03 4.91 31.49
N ALA A 611 4.96 4.45 30.82
CA ALA A 611 3.96 3.58 31.44
C ALA A 611 4.57 2.24 31.87
N TYR A 612 5.43 1.63 31.05
CA TYR A 612 6.15 0.40 31.39
C TYR A 612 7.06 0.57 32.62
N TYR A 613 7.82 1.66 32.70
CA TYR A 613 8.68 1.93 33.87
C TYR A 613 7.90 2.26 35.14
N SER A 614 6.68 2.82 35.02
CA SER A 614 5.82 3.07 36.19
C SER A 614 5.23 1.81 36.83
N LEU A 615 5.33 0.66 36.14
CA LEU A 615 4.89 -0.62 36.66
C LEU A 615 5.96 -1.25 37.55
N PRO A 616 5.58 -1.89 38.67
CA PRO A 616 6.54 -2.44 39.61
C PRO A 616 7.26 -3.67 39.03
N ASN A 617 8.57 -3.78 39.28
CA ASN A 617 9.44 -4.83 38.72
C ASN A 617 9.11 -6.25 39.23
N HIS A 618 8.38 -6.37 40.34
CA HIS A 618 7.93 -7.68 40.84
C HIS A 618 6.82 -8.32 39.99
N LYS A 619 6.22 -7.58 39.05
CA LYS A 619 5.24 -8.10 38.08
C LYS A 619 5.93 -8.52 36.79
N MET A 620 5.37 -9.52 36.10
CA MET A 620 5.86 -9.92 34.77
C MET A 620 5.33 -8.96 33.69
N LYS A 621 5.70 -7.69 33.79
CA LYS A 621 5.30 -6.63 32.85
C LYS A 621 5.95 -6.83 31.48
N ALA A 622 5.29 -6.37 30.42
CA ALA A 622 5.83 -6.43 29.07
C ALA A 622 5.52 -5.16 28.28
N LEU A 623 6.46 -4.77 27.41
CA LEU A 623 6.26 -3.74 26.40
C LEU A 623 6.52 -4.34 25.03
N GLY A 624 5.57 -4.15 24.12
CA GLY A 624 5.65 -4.67 22.76
C GLY A 624 5.03 -3.73 21.75
N ILE A 625 5.05 -4.16 20.49
CA ILE A 625 4.45 -3.44 19.38
C ILE A 625 3.35 -4.26 18.74
N GLU A 626 2.31 -3.57 18.27
CA GLU A 626 1.23 -4.12 17.46
C GLU A 626 1.29 -3.50 16.06
N ASN A 627 1.15 -4.35 15.05
CA ASN A 627 1.11 -3.98 13.64
C ASN A 627 -0.15 -4.57 12.99
N THR A 628 -0.80 -3.82 12.11
CA THR A 628 -2.01 -4.16 11.37
C THR A 628 -1.79 -4.26 9.86
N ALA A 629 -0.78 -3.59 9.28
CA ALA A 629 -0.37 -3.73 7.88
C ALA A 629 1.05 -3.18 7.63
N PRO A 630 1.88 -3.79 6.75
CA PRO A 630 1.61 -4.95 5.91
C PRO A 630 1.79 -6.31 6.63
N LEU A 631 2.26 -6.31 7.89
CA LEU A 631 2.56 -7.52 8.66
C LEU A 631 1.77 -7.53 9.97
N GLN A 632 0.60 -8.14 9.97
CA GLN A 632 -0.25 -8.20 11.16
C GLN A 632 0.38 -9.04 12.27
N GLY A 633 0.47 -8.49 13.49
CA GLY A 633 0.89 -9.24 14.67
C GLY A 633 1.20 -8.38 15.88
N CYS A 634 1.53 -9.04 17.00
CA CYS A 634 1.94 -8.42 18.25
C CYS A 634 3.15 -9.17 18.78
N LEU A 635 4.23 -8.47 19.11
CA LEU A 635 5.43 -9.06 19.70
C LEU A 635 5.93 -8.21 20.86
N ASP A 636 6.30 -8.89 21.95
CA ASP A 636 6.97 -8.28 23.09
C ASP A 636 8.41 -7.94 22.71
N PHE A 637 8.85 -6.73 23.03
CA PHE A 637 10.25 -6.29 22.85
C PHE A 637 11.00 -6.31 24.18
N ILE A 638 10.29 -6.10 25.29
CA ILE A 638 10.82 -6.20 26.65
C ILE A 638 9.85 -7.02 27.49
N GLN A 639 10.40 -7.90 28.32
CA GLN A 639 9.66 -8.54 29.41
C GLN A 639 10.47 -8.40 30.70
N CYS A 640 9.82 -8.00 31.78
CA CYS A 640 10.39 -8.07 33.12
C CYS A 640 10.26 -9.51 33.62
N LYS A 641 11.39 -10.19 33.80
CA LYS A 641 11.45 -11.58 34.27
C LYS A 641 12.15 -11.61 35.62
N ASN A 642 11.41 -12.01 36.65
CA ASN A 642 11.90 -12.08 38.02
C ASN A 642 12.57 -10.77 38.47
N GLY A 643 11.97 -9.60 38.22
CA GLY A 643 12.55 -8.32 38.60
C GLY A 643 13.46 -7.66 37.56
N VAL A 644 13.85 -8.38 36.51
CA VAL A 644 14.84 -7.87 35.54
C VAL A 644 14.26 -7.70 34.15
N ASP A 645 14.37 -6.48 33.61
CA ASP A 645 13.97 -6.15 32.26
C ASP A 645 14.88 -6.80 31.22
N THR A 646 14.30 -7.67 30.38
CA THR A 646 15.03 -8.45 29.38
C THR A 646 14.49 -8.15 27.98
N LEU A 647 15.39 -7.84 27.04
CA LEU A 647 15.08 -7.71 25.63
C LEU A 647 14.68 -9.05 25.01
N ILE A 648 13.59 -9.05 24.22
CA ILE A 648 13.03 -10.23 23.57
C ILE A 648 13.26 -10.15 22.06
N TYR A 649 14.10 -11.05 21.54
CA TYR A 649 14.55 -11.05 20.14
C TYR A 649 13.66 -11.86 19.19
N ASP A 650 12.40 -12.12 19.57
CA ASP A 650 11.50 -12.95 18.76
C ASP A 650 11.16 -12.31 17.42
N CYS A 651 11.21 -10.97 17.32
CA CYS A 651 11.09 -10.25 16.05
C CYS A 651 12.16 -10.64 15.02
N GLN A 652 13.32 -11.15 15.43
CA GLN A 652 14.34 -11.64 14.49
C GLN A 652 14.03 -13.02 13.91
N LYS A 653 13.08 -13.74 14.51
CA LYS A 653 12.69 -15.10 14.11
C LYS A 653 11.44 -15.10 13.23
N VAL A 654 10.74 -13.97 13.14
CA VAL A 654 9.51 -13.83 12.35
C VAL A 654 9.85 -13.19 11.00
N GLU A 655 9.50 -13.89 9.93
CA GLU A 655 9.72 -13.41 8.57
C GLU A 655 9.01 -12.05 8.34
N GLY A 656 9.73 -11.09 7.76
CA GLY A 656 9.24 -9.73 7.49
C GLY A 656 9.38 -8.72 8.63
N TRP A 657 9.69 -9.13 9.86
CA TRP A 657 9.79 -8.21 11.01
C TRP A 657 11.14 -7.49 11.13
N LEU A 658 12.12 -7.85 10.30
CA LEU A 658 13.40 -7.16 10.21
C LEU A 658 13.25 -5.89 9.37
N ASN A 659 13.06 -4.74 10.02
CA ASN A 659 13.00 -3.44 9.35
C ASN A 659 13.64 -2.31 10.20
N PRO A 660 13.98 -1.15 9.58
CA PRO A 660 14.70 -0.06 10.23
C PRO A 660 13.92 0.56 11.40
N GLN A 661 12.60 0.72 11.28
CA GLN A 661 11.78 1.32 12.35
C GLN A 661 11.78 0.44 13.60
N ILE A 662 11.59 -0.87 13.42
CA ILE A 662 11.65 -1.86 14.51
C ILE A 662 13.06 -1.93 15.10
N TYR A 663 14.10 -2.00 14.25
CA TYR A 663 15.49 -2.03 14.69
C TYR A 663 15.82 -0.81 15.57
N ASN A 664 15.47 0.40 15.11
CA ASN A 664 15.73 1.63 15.85
C ASN A 664 14.96 1.66 17.17
N THR A 665 13.68 1.28 17.17
CA THR A 665 12.88 1.14 18.41
C THR A 665 13.54 0.17 19.39
N PHE A 666 14.02 -0.97 18.91
CA PHE A 666 14.68 -1.98 19.74
C PHE A 666 16.01 -1.47 20.32
N LYS A 667 16.77 -0.71 19.53
CA LYS A 667 18.01 -0.06 19.96
C LYS A 667 17.74 1.03 21.00
N ASP A 668 16.71 1.85 20.79
CA ASP A 668 16.30 2.91 21.72
C ASP A 668 15.83 2.34 23.05
N ILE A 669 15.08 1.24 23.03
CA ILE A 669 14.76 0.47 24.22
C ILE A 669 16.02 0.02 24.95
N GLY A 670 16.96 -0.63 24.24
CA GLY A 670 18.19 -1.12 24.84
C GLY A 670 19.02 -0.01 25.48
N ASN A 671 19.14 1.14 24.81
CA ASN A 671 19.80 2.32 25.34
C ASN A 671 19.09 2.89 26.58
N SER A 672 17.75 2.90 26.56
CA SER A 672 16.94 3.37 27.70
C SER A 672 17.11 2.46 28.91
N LEU A 673 17.12 1.14 28.72
CA LEU A 673 17.33 0.16 29.79
C LEU A 673 18.69 0.33 30.46
N ALA A 674 19.75 0.58 29.69
CA ALA A 674 21.10 0.77 30.23
C ALA A 674 21.24 2.03 31.11
N GLY A 675 20.36 3.02 30.95
CA GLY A 675 20.37 4.26 31.73
C GLY A 675 19.21 4.40 32.71
N HIS A 676 18.41 3.35 32.92
CA HIS A 676 17.24 3.41 33.79
C HIS A 676 17.57 2.94 35.21
N ASP A 677 17.29 3.79 36.18
CA ASP A 677 17.40 3.44 37.60
C ASP A 677 16.44 2.28 37.90
N THR A 678 16.99 1.21 38.47
CA THR A 678 16.25 -0.03 38.71
C THR A 678 16.33 -0.38 40.18
N GLU A 679 15.18 -0.66 40.79
CA GLU A 679 15.04 -1.11 42.18
C GLU A 679 14.41 -2.51 42.18
N ILE A 680 15.01 -3.45 42.91
CA ILE A 680 14.55 -4.83 42.97
C ILE A 680 14.67 -5.36 44.39
N ALA A 681 13.62 -6.06 44.83
CA ALA A 681 13.61 -6.82 46.08
C ALA A 681 13.36 -8.30 45.80
N TYR A 682 14.02 -9.16 46.57
CA TYR A 682 13.90 -10.60 46.50
C TYR A 682 13.68 -11.21 47.88
N GLN A 683 12.87 -12.26 47.92
CA GLN A 683 12.81 -13.21 49.01
C GLN A 683 13.68 -14.43 48.66
N ILE A 684 14.61 -14.79 49.56
CA ILE A 684 15.51 -15.94 49.42
C ILE A 684 15.37 -16.80 50.68
N GLY A 685 14.51 -17.82 50.62
CA GLY A 685 14.15 -18.60 51.80
C GLY A 685 13.44 -17.76 52.87
N GLU A 686 14.07 -17.59 54.03
CA GLU A 686 13.59 -16.75 55.14
C GLU A 686 14.28 -15.37 55.18
N GLN A 687 15.15 -15.05 54.22
CA GLN A 687 15.86 -13.77 54.15
C GLN A 687 15.33 -12.91 53.01
N TYR A 688 15.66 -11.62 53.05
CA TYR A 688 15.33 -10.67 52.00
C TYR A 688 16.58 -9.98 51.47
N PHE A 689 16.55 -9.60 50.20
CA PHE A 689 17.66 -8.96 49.51
C PHE A 689 17.14 -7.85 48.61
N THR A 690 17.71 -6.66 48.72
CA THR A 690 17.44 -5.52 47.84
C THR A 690 18.68 -5.13 47.06
N ILE A 691 18.47 -4.65 45.84
CA ILE A 691 19.51 -4.07 44.99
C ILE A 691 18.92 -2.92 44.19
N GLN A 692 19.65 -1.81 44.10
CA GLN A 692 19.27 -0.62 43.35
C GLN A 692 20.45 0.00 42.59
N THR A 693 20.17 0.60 41.44
CA THR A 693 21.17 1.34 40.67
C THR A 693 21.56 2.65 41.38
N VAL A 694 22.86 2.96 41.44
CA VAL A 694 23.41 4.22 41.95
C VAL A 694 24.51 4.76 41.01
N GLU A 695 24.96 6.00 41.21
CA GLU A 695 25.92 6.68 40.30
C GLU A 695 27.19 5.86 40.02
N ASP A 696 27.71 5.17 41.03
CA ASP A 696 28.97 4.41 40.97
C ASP A 696 28.75 2.88 40.93
N GLY A 697 27.54 2.38 40.66
CA GLY A 697 27.27 0.93 40.56
C GLY A 697 25.94 0.52 41.19
N TYR A 698 25.97 -0.35 42.20
CA TYR A 698 24.76 -0.95 42.76
C TYR A 698 24.77 -0.96 44.28
N ASP A 699 23.80 -0.30 44.91
CA ASP A 699 23.59 -0.35 46.35
C ASP A 699 22.71 -1.55 46.69
N TYR A 700 23.12 -2.35 47.68
CA TYR A 700 22.44 -3.58 48.04
C TYR A 700 22.30 -3.71 49.56
N THR A 701 21.25 -4.42 50.00
CA THR A 701 21.02 -4.70 51.42
C THR A 701 20.41 -6.08 51.62
N PHE A 702 20.90 -6.82 52.62
CA PHE A 702 20.36 -8.08 53.08
C PHE A 702 19.63 -7.88 54.40
N TYR A 703 18.46 -8.49 54.52
CA TYR A 703 17.66 -8.48 55.74
C TYR A 703 17.42 -9.91 56.24
N ASP A 704 17.26 -10.06 57.54
CA ASP A 704 16.81 -11.31 58.15
C ASP A 704 15.28 -11.50 58.03
N LYS A 705 14.78 -12.58 58.61
CA LYS A 705 13.34 -12.92 58.60
C LYS A 705 12.45 -11.90 59.32
N ASP A 706 13.04 -11.08 60.18
CA ASP A 706 12.38 -10.06 60.99
C ASP A 706 12.61 -8.66 60.37
N TYR A 707 13.09 -8.60 59.11
CA TYR A 707 13.36 -7.39 58.32
C TYR A 707 14.46 -6.48 58.88
N LEU A 708 15.34 -7.02 59.72
CA LEU A 708 16.49 -6.27 60.25
C LEU A 708 17.70 -6.43 59.33
N GLU A 709 18.40 -5.31 59.09
CA GLU A 709 19.60 -5.27 58.25
C GLU A 709 20.68 -6.21 58.80
N LEU A 710 21.12 -7.15 57.96
CA LEU A 710 22.23 -8.06 58.22
C LEU A 710 23.54 -7.55 57.65
N ASP A 711 23.47 -7.01 56.43
CA ASP A 711 24.61 -6.54 55.66
C ASP A 711 24.15 -5.63 54.53
N GLY A 712 24.88 -4.56 54.26
CA GLY A 712 24.58 -3.62 53.19
C GLY A 712 25.84 -2.96 52.67
N GLY A 713 25.81 -2.53 51.40
CA GLY A 713 26.97 -1.91 50.78
C GLY A 713 26.75 -1.52 49.32
N VAL A 714 27.80 -0.96 48.72
CA VAL A 714 27.81 -0.55 47.32
C VAL A 714 28.79 -1.43 46.54
N TYR A 715 28.29 -2.07 45.50
CA TYR A 715 29.08 -2.78 44.50
C TYR A 715 29.55 -1.78 43.42
N ASP A 716 30.81 -1.37 43.52
CA ASP A 716 31.44 -0.30 42.71
C ASP A 716 31.96 -0.82 41.36
N ASP A 717 31.04 -1.20 40.48
CA ASP A 717 31.31 -1.46 39.06
C ASP A 717 30.07 -1.18 38.21
N PRO A 718 29.92 0.04 37.66
CA PRO A 718 28.80 0.40 36.81
C PRO A 718 28.92 -0.16 35.38
N THR A 719 30.01 -0.87 35.06
CA THR A 719 30.24 -1.40 33.70
C THR A 719 29.62 -2.77 33.47
N ILE A 720 29.33 -3.49 34.54
CA ILE A 720 28.62 -4.77 34.50
C ILE A 720 27.12 -4.56 34.65
N SER A 721 26.32 -5.52 34.22
CA SER A 721 24.86 -5.47 34.39
C SER A 721 24.43 -5.71 35.84
N ILE A 722 23.23 -5.24 36.20
CA ILE A 722 22.64 -5.49 37.54
C ILE A 722 22.49 -6.99 37.84
N ILE A 723 22.29 -7.82 36.80
CA ILE A 723 22.26 -9.30 36.94
C ILE A 723 23.63 -9.80 37.37
N GLU A 724 24.69 -9.42 36.65
CA GLU A 724 26.06 -9.86 36.97
C GLU A 724 26.49 -9.37 38.35
N ALA A 725 26.13 -8.12 38.72
CA ALA A 725 26.38 -7.58 40.06
C ALA A 725 25.67 -8.41 41.14
N MET A 726 24.37 -8.68 40.95
CA MET A 726 23.56 -9.48 41.86
C MET A 726 24.08 -10.92 42.00
N GLU A 727 24.45 -11.58 40.89
CA GLU A 727 25.03 -12.92 40.91
C GLU A 727 26.33 -12.95 41.74
N ASN A 728 27.21 -11.97 41.54
CA ASN A 728 28.45 -11.84 42.31
C ASN A 728 28.17 -11.63 43.81
N ILE A 729 27.25 -10.72 44.16
CA ILE A 729 26.88 -10.42 45.55
C ILE A 729 26.27 -11.65 46.25
N LEU A 730 25.38 -12.37 45.57
CA LEU A 730 24.74 -13.58 46.12
C LEU A 730 25.73 -14.74 46.25
N GLU A 731 26.64 -14.93 45.28
CA GLU A 731 27.65 -15.99 45.33
C GLU A 731 28.59 -15.82 46.53
N GLU A 732 28.97 -14.59 46.89
CA GLU A 732 29.77 -14.32 48.09
C GLU A 732 29.08 -14.75 49.39
N LYS A 733 27.74 -14.73 49.42
CA LYS A 733 26.92 -15.21 50.54
C LYS A 733 26.57 -16.69 50.46
N GLY A 734 26.96 -17.37 49.37
CA GLY A 734 26.59 -18.76 49.10
C GLY A 734 25.10 -18.93 48.77
N LEU A 735 24.45 -17.88 48.26
CA LEU A 735 23.07 -17.86 47.82
C LEU A 735 23.00 -17.92 46.29
N SER A 736 21.88 -18.40 45.76
CA SER A 736 21.62 -18.48 44.32
C SER A 736 20.42 -17.62 43.96
N ILE A 737 20.51 -16.91 42.83
CA ILE A 737 19.39 -16.17 42.24
C ILE A 737 18.25 -17.11 41.80
N GLU A 738 18.55 -18.38 41.51
CA GLU A 738 17.53 -19.37 41.11
C GLU A 738 16.56 -19.68 42.27
N ASP A 739 16.99 -19.48 43.51
CA ASP A 739 16.18 -19.67 44.72
C ASP A 739 15.46 -18.39 45.16
N ALA A 740 15.68 -17.28 44.44
CA ALA A 740 15.16 -15.96 44.75
C ALA A 740 13.82 -15.69 44.04
N SER A 741 12.80 -15.30 44.81
CA SER A 741 11.53 -14.82 44.27
C SER A 741 11.46 -13.32 44.36
N VAL A 742 11.28 -12.63 43.23
CA VAL A 742 11.06 -11.17 43.25
C VAL A 742 9.82 -10.82 44.08
N MET A 743 9.90 -9.71 44.80
CA MET A 743 8.84 -9.17 45.65
C MET A 743 8.73 -7.66 45.52
N ASP A 744 7.71 -7.10 46.14
CA ASP A 744 7.46 -5.66 46.11
C ASP A 744 8.49 -4.90 46.94
N TYR A 745 9.34 -4.11 46.26
CA TYR A 745 10.43 -3.35 46.85
C TYR A 745 9.92 -2.30 47.85
N GLU A 746 8.94 -1.49 47.47
CA GLU A 746 8.38 -0.46 48.36
C GLU A 746 7.76 -1.08 49.62
N ALA A 747 7.09 -2.23 49.46
CA ALA A 747 6.50 -2.94 50.59
C ALA A 747 7.57 -3.51 51.54
N LEU A 748 8.67 -4.03 51.00
CA LEU A 748 9.78 -4.54 51.80
C LEU A 748 10.49 -3.42 52.56
N GLU A 749 10.80 -2.30 51.90
CA GLU A 749 11.42 -1.13 52.52
C GLU A 749 10.55 -0.55 53.66
N LEU A 750 9.22 -0.51 53.46
CA LEU A 750 8.29 -0.10 54.52
C LEU A 750 8.29 -1.07 55.71
N GLN A 751 8.42 -2.38 55.45
CA GLN A 751 8.52 -3.40 56.51
C GLN A 751 9.85 -3.29 57.27
N ALA A 752 10.97 -3.07 56.56
CA ALA A 752 12.28 -2.85 57.15
C ALA A 752 12.29 -1.60 58.04
N GLU A 753 11.76 -0.47 57.57
CA GLU A 753 11.66 0.76 58.36
C GLU A 753 10.83 0.55 59.63
N HIS A 754 9.74 -0.21 59.55
CA HIS A 754 8.91 -0.54 60.71
C HIS A 754 9.66 -1.43 61.71
N ALA A 755 10.30 -2.49 61.22
CA ALA A 755 11.07 -3.42 62.04
C ALA A 755 12.25 -2.72 62.73
N GLU A 756 12.97 -1.83 62.03
CA GLU A 756 14.06 -1.06 62.60
C GLU A 756 13.56 -0.12 63.71
N LYS A 757 12.45 0.60 63.48
CA LYS A 757 11.82 1.45 64.51
C LYS A 757 11.42 0.65 65.73
N GLU A 758 10.75 -0.50 65.55
CA GLU A 758 10.38 -1.38 66.65
C GLU A 758 11.62 -1.89 67.40
N HIS A 759 12.68 -2.28 66.67
CA HIS A 759 13.93 -2.74 67.25
C HIS A 759 14.64 -1.65 68.06
N ILE A 760 14.68 -0.41 67.56
CA ILE A 760 15.21 0.76 68.27
C ILE A 760 14.39 1.02 69.53
N VAL A 761 13.05 1.04 69.43
CA VAL A 761 12.16 1.24 70.59
C VAL A 761 12.39 0.16 71.63
N GLN A 762 12.41 -1.11 71.24
CA GLN A 762 12.68 -2.22 72.16
C GLN A 762 14.08 -2.13 72.78
N THR A 763 15.09 -1.73 72.02
CA THR A 763 16.46 -1.55 72.52
C THR A 763 16.53 -0.40 73.52
N LEU A 764 15.90 0.73 73.23
CA LEU A 764 15.80 1.88 74.13
C LEU A 764 14.99 1.53 75.39
N LEU A 765 13.90 0.76 75.26
CA LEU A 765 13.11 0.27 76.39
C LEU A 765 13.96 -0.62 77.29
N LYS A 766 14.66 -1.62 76.73
CA LYS A 766 15.58 -2.50 77.49
C LYS A 766 16.76 -1.74 78.10
N GLN A 767 17.25 -0.68 77.46
CA GLN A 767 18.33 0.15 77.99
C GLN A 767 17.87 1.04 79.14
N ASN A 768 16.71 1.68 79.01
CA ASN A 768 16.19 2.65 79.98
C ASN A 768 15.41 1.99 81.13
N CYS A 769 14.81 0.82 80.88
CA CYS A 769 14.05 0.04 81.84
C CYS A 769 14.51 -1.43 81.79
N PRO A 770 15.72 -1.76 82.26
CA PRO A 770 16.29 -3.11 82.15
C PRO A 770 15.47 -4.17 82.91
N GLU A 771 15.51 -5.41 82.41
CA GLU A 771 14.80 -6.57 82.97
C GLU A 771 15.10 -6.80 84.46
N SER A 772 16.30 -6.41 84.92
CA SER A 772 16.72 -6.51 86.32
C SER A 772 15.88 -5.67 87.29
N ILE A 773 15.11 -4.68 86.82
CA ILE A 773 14.14 -3.94 87.64
C ILE A 773 12.97 -4.84 88.08
N PHE A 774 12.63 -5.82 87.25
CA PHE A 774 11.52 -6.75 87.47
C PHE A 774 11.98 -8.07 88.12
N GLU A 775 13.30 -8.27 88.29
CA GLU A 775 13.84 -9.47 88.94
C GLU A 775 13.34 -9.61 90.39
N GLY A 776 12.82 -10.79 90.72
CA GLY A 776 12.28 -11.10 92.05
C GLY A 776 10.81 -10.71 92.24
N TYR A 777 10.15 -10.17 91.21
CA TYR A 777 8.71 -9.95 91.23
C TYR A 777 7.93 -11.26 91.09
N ASP A 778 7.04 -11.54 92.04
CA ASP A 778 6.14 -12.71 92.03
C ASP A 778 4.69 -12.24 91.98
N ARG A 779 4.01 -12.51 90.87
CA ARG A 779 2.63 -12.07 90.61
C ARG A 779 1.64 -12.62 91.66
N GLU A 780 1.76 -13.87 92.08
CA GLU A 780 0.83 -14.46 93.05
C GLU A 780 0.98 -13.85 94.44
N VAL A 781 2.21 -13.49 94.82
CA VAL A 781 2.49 -12.78 96.07
C VAL A 781 1.96 -11.35 95.95
N ALA A 782 2.31 -10.66 94.88
CA ALA A 782 1.97 -9.26 94.65
C ALA A 782 0.45 -9.00 94.56
N MET A 783 -0.31 -9.92 93.97
CA MET A 783 -1.78 -9.86 93.98
C MET A 783 -2.38 -9.95 95.40
N LYS A 784 -1.75 -10.71 96.31
CA LYS A 784 -2.21 -10.88 97.71
C LYS A 784 -1.80 -9.71 98.59
N THR A 785 -0.67 -9.07 98.29
CA THR A 785 -0.11 -7.94 99.05
C THR A 785 -0.49 -6.57 98.46
N TYR A 786 -1.14 -6.56 97.29
CA TYR A 786 -1.43 -5.35 96.50
C TYR A 786 -0.16 -4.58 96.11
N GLU A 787 0.92 -5.29 95.80
CA GLU A 787 2.20 -4.70 95.39
C GLU A 787 2.25 -4.50 93.87
N GLY A 788 2.73 -3.32 93.44
CA GLY A 788 2.98 -2.99 92.04
C GLY A 788 4.40 -2.47 91.86
N ILE A 789 4.83 -2.33 90.61
CA ILE A 789 6.11 -1.70 90.26
C ILE A 789 5.83 -0.28 89.81
N THR A 790 6.60 0.68 90.33
CA THR A 790 6.55 2.07 89.86
C THR A 790 7.87 2.44 89.22
N VAL A 791 7.81 2.80 87.94
CA VAL A 791 8.94 3.27 87.14
C VAL A 791 8.87 4.79 87.06
N GLN A 792 10.00 5.47 87.30
CA GLN A 792 10.10 6.92 87.18
C GLN A 792 10.80 7.28 85.86
N PHE A 793 10.22 8.20 85.09
CA PHE A 793 10.84 8.77 83.90
C PHE A 793 11.73 9.94 84.30
N THR A 794 13.05 9.75 84.29
CA THR A 794 14.02 10.70 84.85
C THR A 794 13.98 12.08 84.16
N GLU A 795 13.75 12.13 82.85
CA GLU A 795 13.71 13.39 82.08
C GLU A 795 12.37 14.13 82.22
N ALA A 796 11.25 13.42 82.03
CA ALA A 796 9.91 13.99 82.15
C ALA A 796 9.48 14.22 83.61
N LYS A 797 10.17 13.59 84.57
CA LYS A 797 9.83 13.52 86.00
C LYS A 797 8.45 12.93 86.29
N THR A 798 7.89 12.18 85.35
CA THR A 798 6.61 11.48 85.48
C THR A 798 6.82 10.06 86.02
N TYR A 799 5.74 9.37 86.37
CA TYR A 799 5.78 8.01 86.93
C TYR A 799 4.75 7.12 86.24
N LEU A 800 5.08 5.85 86.06
CA LEU A 800 4.15 4.79 85.67
C LEU A 800 4.13 3.74 86.78
N THR A 801 2.96 3.45 87.33
CA THR A 801 2.76 2.31 88.23
C THR A 801 2.00 1.22 87.48
N VAL A 802 2.52 -0.02 87.51
CA VAL A 802 1.86 -1.21 86.97
C VAL A 802 1.63 -2.20 88.12
N GLN A 803 0.41 -2.72 88.23
CA GLN A 803 -0.02 -3.59 89.32
C GLN A 803 -0.88 -4.76 88.79
N PRO A 804 -0.63 -6.02 89.21
CA PRO A 804 -1.38 -7.17 88.74
C PRO A 804 -2.80 -7.18 89.32
N THR A 805 -3.74 -7.64 88.51
CA THR A 805 -5.15 -7.82 88.85
C THR A 805 -5.59 -9.26 88.54
N GLU A 806 -6.82 -9.63 88.88
CA GLU A 806 -7.38 -10.94 88.48
C GLU A 806 -7.55 -11.08 86.97
N GLU A 807 -7.61 -9.96 86.23
CA GLU A 807 -7.89 -9.91 84.79
C GLU A 807 -6.63 -9.58 83.95
N GLY A 808 -5.51 -9.24 84.59
CA GLY A 808 -4.26 -8.90 83.90
C GLY A 808 -3.38 -7.98 84.76
N TYR A 809 -3.17 -6.76 84.29
CA TYR A 809 -2.47 -5.69 85.01
C TYR A 809 -3.20 -4.35 84.86
N ALA A 810 -3.38 -3.61 85.95
CA ALA A 810 -3.80 -2.22 85.91
C ALA A 810 -2.58 -1.29 85.92
N TYR A 811 -2.67 -0.15 85.24
CA TYR A 811 -1.61 0.84 85.22
C TYR A 811 -2.13 2.26 85.42
N ILE A 812 -1.26 3.11 85.99
CA ILE A 812 -1.54 4.52 86.25
C ILE A 812 -0.31 5.34 85.91
N PHE A 813 -0.48 6.36 85.06
CA PHE A 813 0.49 7.41 84.80
C PHE A 813 0.26 8.59 85.73
N TYR A 814 1.35 9.09 86.32
CA TYR A 814 1.36 10.27 87.16
C TYR A 814 2.26 11.36 86.58
N ASP A 815 1.85 12.63 86.73
CA ASP A 815 2.71 13.78 86.45
C ASP A 815 3.81 13.97 87.51
N SER A 816 4.61 15.03 87.37
CA SER A 816 5.70 15.33 88.30
C SER A 816 5.28 15.70 89.72
N ASP A 817 4.01 16.05 89.92
CA ASP A 817 3.42 16.38 91.22
C ASP A 817 2.63 15.19 91.81
N LEU A 818 2.72 14.01 91.17
CA LEU A 818 2.01 12.78 91.51
C LEU A 818 0.49 12.85 91.32
N TYR A 819 0.00 13.73 90.44
CA TYR A 819 -1.38 13.68 89.99
C TYR A 819 -1.54 12.65 88.88
N GLU A 820 -2.56 11.82 89.00
CA GLU A 820 -2.96 10.88 87.95
C GLU A 820 -3.32 11.65 86.68
N VAL A 821 -2.65 11.30 85.58
CA VAL A 821 -2.88 11.88 84.24
C VAL A 821 -3.49 10.87 83.26
N GLY A 822 -3.46 9.58 83.59
CA GLY A 822 -4.13 8.53 82.83
C GLY A 822 -4.02 7.18 83.53
N CYS A 823 -5.02 6.32 83.32
CA CYS A 823 -5.02 4.94 83.83
C CYS A 823 -5.63 3.99 82.80
N GLY A 824 -5.33 2.70 82.91
CA GLY A 824 -5.89 1.67 82.05
C GLY A 824 -5.63 0.27 82.57
N GLU A 825 -6.04 -0.73 81.80
CA GLU A 825 -5.86 -2.15 82.09
C GLU A 825 -5.20 -2.83 80.87
N HIS A 826 -4.38 -3.84 81.16
CA HIS A 826 -3.68 -4.71 80.22
C HIS A 826 -4.13 -6.15 80.49
N ASP A 827 -5.00 -6.68 79.64
CA ASP A 827 -5.85 -7.85 79.94
C ASP A 827 -5.18 -9.21 79.61
N TYR A 828 -3.87 -9.23 79.35
CA TYR A 828 -3.13 -10.44 78.99
C TYR A 828 -2.54 -11.12 80.23
N LEU A 829 -3.22 -12.17 80.70
CA LEU A 829 -2.89 -12.90 81.93
C LEU A 829 -1.59 -13.71 81.88
N ASP A 830 -1.15 -14.07 80.68
CA ASP A 830 0.06 -14.88 80.48
C ASP A 830 1.34 -14.03 80.50
N ASP A 831 1.21 -12.70 80.42
CA ASP A 831 2.33 -11.78 80.41
C ASP A 831 2.96 -11.65 81.80
N SER A 832 4.28 -11.62 81.84
CA SER A 832 5.03 -11.15 83.01
C SER A 832 4.79 -9.65 83.23
N ILE A 833 4.99 -9.17 84.47
CA ILE A 833 4.87 -7.72 84.74
C ILE A 833 5.85 -6.89 83.89
N GLN A 834 6.98 -7.49 83.47
CA GLN A 834 7.93 -6.88 82.55
C GLN A 834 7.30 -6.67 81.17
N GLU A 835 6.74 -7.74 80.58
CA GLU A 835 6.08 -7.69 79.27
C GLU A 835 4.92 -6.70 79.27
N ALA A 836 4.05 -6.76 80.30
CA ALA A 836 2.98 -5.79 80.48
C ALA A 836 3.50 -4.35 80.59
N THR A 837 4.58 -4.13 81.35
CA THR A 837 5.17 -2.78 81.50
C THR A 837 5.76 -2.27 80.19
N TYR A 838 6.38 -3.13 79.37
CA TYR A 838 6.91 -2.74 78.07
C TYR A 838 5.82 -2.47 77.04
N GLU A 839 4.70 -3.20 77.05
CA GLU A 839 3.59 -2.93 76.13
C GLU A 839 2.80 -1.66 76.49
N ILE A 840 2.76 -1.29 77.77
CA ILE A 840 2.14 -0.05 78.25
C ILE A 840 2.97 1.19 77.86
N LEU A 841 4.28 1.02 77.65
CA LEU A 841 5.23 2.10 77.35
C LEU A 841 5.43 2.32 75.86
#